data_AF-A0A9E5KPQ4-F1
#
_entry.id   AF-A0A9E5KPQ4-F1
#
_cell.length_a   1.000
_cell.length_b   1.000
_cell.length_c   1.000
_cell.angle_alpha   90.00
_cell.angle_beta   90.00
_cell.angle_gamma   90.00
#
_symmetry.space_group_name_H-M   'P 1'
#
loop_
_entity.id
_entity.type
_entity.pdbx_description
1 polymer ?
#
loop_
_entity_poly.entity_id
_entity_poly.type
_entity_poly.pdbx_seq_one_letter_code
_entity_poly.pdbx_strand_id
1 'polypeptide(L)'
;MIPMIQTIAATLVSLSIAFVASTQAPAVGNAAPPASAPAPSAGNSAAPAQNPATPAHPNLWPQDITSNGKTYRVFQPRVTGIDGARAYLVTQVSMDGADGKAVTGNAQLQAEMMAADVPGEIEINQFAVRALTIDGKPASDADVKALSQALYVVAMTTTRPILLQNMRLVNARGSSTPGVVTEVPAITLTQQPTVLIAVDGAPRMAPLGATGWTMVTNTASVLLKSKDGSWWTRVGGAWVSSAVMESGYVAASAPPAADVVAALGTAPALPKAVSAMPPLVKAPALKPATVMVATKPTVLISIDGPPVLGNAGPGVQCVNNTNSILLTIDGNSFYVLAAGRWFMTASLGTGAWSAVSPGAVPAQFAGLPHTKRYDGARAAVPGTDEANEATLAAREIRTVTLNRAGAQPKFSVAGGMPDGNTAWTSIAGSPVKWLPGASQPVLLFEGKAYCCDSGAWFMAPSVTGPWALAETVPGAIYALPTSCPVYACTYVWVFGATPDTVTFGFSPGYLGTYLMDGTPVYGTGRVYSAPAGSAYRAYPTTYGSDATYDAQTGTFSPPDDPNDDYAFYGSADVNPMYLTGDGWGGWGWCSGWNVGWGYGMNNWWGWNHWGWWMNQWHPYYNRWAENHSDWQKQGL
;
A
#
# COMPACT_ATOMS: atom_id res chain seq x y z
N MET A 1 53.55 34.01 24.35
CA MET A 1 53.85 35.28 25.06
C MET A 1 53.03 36.41 24.41
N ILE A 2 52.93 37.55 25.09
CA ILE A 2 52.12 38.76 24.78
C ILE A 2 52.88 39.66 23.76
N PRO A 3 52.32 40.68 23.03
CA PRO A 3 50.95 41.24 22.90
C PRO A 3 50.39 41.10 21.44
N MET A 4 49.38 41.80 20.86
CA MET A 4 48.66 43.10 21.05
C MET A 4 47.16 42.97 20.65
N ILE A 5 46.18 43.49 21.41
CA ILE A 5 45.58 44.88 21.42
C ILE A 5 44.68 45.14 20.17
N GLN A 6 43.39 45.55 20.26
CA GLN A 6 42.52 45.82 21.44
C GLN A 6 41.02 45.45 21.27
N THR A 7 40.06 46.29 21.69
CA THR A 7 38.72 45.90 22.23
C THR A 7 37.65 47.03 22.17
N ILE A 8 36.43 46.77 22.71
CA ILE A 8 35.37 47.73 23.19
C ILE A 8 34.38 48.22 22.08
N ALA A 9 33.05 48.41 22.29
CA ALA A 9 32.23 48.59 23.51
C ALA A 9 30.86 47.84 23.52
N ALA A 10 30.12 47.95 24.64
CA ALA A 10 28.68 47.67 24.79
C ALA A 10 27.85 49.01 24.71
N THR A 11 26.56 49.20 25.06
CA THR A 11 25.67 48.55 26.06
C THR A 11 24.19 49.01 25.93
N LEU A 12 23.21 48.13 26.26
CA LEU A 12 21.97 48.33 27.07
C LEU A 12 20.83 49.37 26.78
N VAL A 13 19.60 49.00 27.22
CA VAL A 13 18.36 49.79 27.56
C VAL A 13 17.30 50.15 26.47
N SER A 14 16.23 49.34 26.45
CA SER A 14 14.77 49.60 26.63
C SER A 14 13.95 50.77 26.02
N LEU A 15 12.71 50.39 25.63
CA LEU A 15 11.41 51.11 25.71
C LEU A 15 11.12 52.39 24.88
N SER A 16 10.10 52.34 24.00
CA SER A 16 8.81 53.09 24.12
C SER A 16 7.91 53.01 22.86
N ILE A 17 6.66 53.48 22.98
CA ILE A 17 5.57 53.39 21.98
C ILE A 17 5.24 54.77 21.40
N ALA A 18 4.95 54.89 20.09
CA ALA A 18 4.05 55.92 19.54
C ALA A 18 3.55 55.63 18.10
N PHE A 19 2.34 56.11 17.78
CA PHE A 19 1.77 56.24 16.43
C PHE A 19 2.26 57.52 15.72
N VAL A 20 2.12 57.59 14.38
CA VAL A 20 1.33 58.63 13.66
C VAL A 20 1.38 58.38 12.14
N ALA A 21 0.29 58.68 11.43
CA ALA A 21 0.20 58.65 9.96
C ALA A 21 0.30 60.09 9.39
N SER A 22 0.60 60.33 8.11
CA SER A 22 -0.37 60.17 7.00
C SER A 22 0.12 60.96 5.75
N THR A 23 -0.73 61.07 4.72
CA THR A 23 -0.57 61.86 3.47
C THR A 23 0.39 61.25 2.42
N GLN A 24 0.16 61.39 1.10
CA GLN A 24 -0.97 62.00 0.37
C GLN A 24 -1.15 61.37 -1.03
N ALA A 25 -2.36 61.46 -1.61
CA ALA A 25 -2.62 61.12 -3.02
C ALA A 25 -3.80 61.93 -3.59
N PRO A 26 -3.70 62.46 -4.83
CA PRO A 26 -4.85 62.79 -5.70
C PRO A 26 -5.14 61.62 -6.67
N ALA A 27 -6.37 61.20 -7.04
CA ALA A 27 -7.60 61.93 -7.40
C ALA A 27 -7.61 62.44 -8.87
N VAL A 28 -8.70 62.41 -9.66
CA VAL A 28 -10.09 61.92 -9.43
C VAL A 28 -10.87 61.77 -10.77
N GLY A 29 -12.04 61.11 -10.74
CA GLY A 29 -13.19 61.43 -11.60
C GLY A 29 -13.72 60.30 -12.50
N ASN A 30 -15.03 60.07 -12.68
CA ASN A 30 -16.26 60.68 -12.12
C ASN A 30 -17.29 59.53 -11.91
N ALA A 31 -17.99 59.35 -10.79
CA ALA A 31 -18.97 60.19 -10.05
C ALA A 31 -20.44 59.98 -10.51
N ALA A 32 -21.32 59.71 -9.54
CA ALA A 32 -22.79 59.51 -9.67
C ALA A 32 -23.54 60.78 -9.13
N PRO A 33 -24.71 60.81 -8.42
CA PRO A 33 -25.72 59.81 -8.02
C PRO A 33 -27.23 60.19 -8.34
N PRO A 34 -28.20 60.36 -7.39
CA PRO A 34 -29.27 59.37 -7.07
C PRO A 34 -30.74 59.87 -7.16
N ALA A 35 -31.72 58.98 -6.94
CA ALA A 35 -33.11 59.31 -6.56
C ALA A 35 -33.84 58.14 -5.82
N SER A 36 -35.04 58.39 -5.27
CA SER A 36 -35.80 57.52 -4.34
C SER A 36 -37.08 56.87 -4.93
N ALA A 37 -37.73 55.99 -4.14
CA ALA A 37 -38.83 55.09 -4.55
C ALA A 37 -40.21 55.76 -4.75
N PRO A 38 -41.11 55.09 -5.51
CA PRO A 38 -42.44 54.76 -4.97
C PRO A 38 -43.01 53.39 -5.40
N ALA A 39 -44.21 53.07 -4.91
CA ALA A 39 -45.15 52.01 -5.36
C ALA A 39 -46.55 52.67 -5.54
N PRO A 40 -47.66 52.01 -5.97
CA PRO A 40 -47.87 50.57 -6.25
C PRO A 40 -48.71 50.28 -7.54
N SER A 41 -49.31 49.07 -7.63
CA SER A 41 -50.44 48.64 -8.52
C SER A 41 -50.15 48.41 -10.02
N ALA A 42 -50.88 47.56 -10.76
CA ALA A 42 -51.66 46.35 -10.46
C ALA A 42 -51.91 45.56 -11.78
N GLY A 43 -52.08 44.22 -11.75
CA GLY A 43 -52.04 43.42 -13.00
C GLY A 43 -52.59 41.98 -13.01
N ASN A 44 -53.56 41.65 -12.14
CA ASN A 44 -54.44 40.46 -12.18
C ASN A 44 -53.87 39.01 -12.17
N SER A 45 -54.44 38.25 -11.21
CA SER A 45 -54.82 36.83 -11.29
C SER A 45 -53.73 35.74 -11.19
N ALA A 46 -53.74 35.03 -10.07
CA ALA A 46 -52.88 33.89 -9.80
C ALA A 46 -53.56 32.54 -10.11
N ALA A 47 -52.77 31.57 -10.57
CA ALA A 47 -52.93 30.17 -10.19
C ALA A 47 -51.99 29.91 -8.99
N PRO A 48 -52.33 29.02 -8.03
CA PRO A 48 -51.48 28.78 -6.87
C PRO A 48 -50.15 28.17 -7.31
N ALA A 49 -49.04 28.81 -6.93
CA ALA A 49 -47.73 28.22 -7.10
C ALA A 49 -47.65 26.93 -6.28
N GLN A 50 -47.27 25.83 -6.93
CA GLN A 50 -46.80 24.66 -6.19
C GLN A 50 -45.56 25.10 -5.41
N ASN A 51 -45.52 24.80 -4.10
CA ASN A 51 -44.29 24.95 -3.35
C ASN A 51 -43.17 24.18 -4.06
N PRO A 52 -41.94 24.71 -4.14
CA PRO A 52 -40.79 23.89 -4.48
C PRO A 52 -40.80 22.65 -3.61
N ALA A 53 -40.70 21.46 -4.21
CA ALA A 53 -40.70 20.23 -3.44
C ALA A 53 -39.55 20.28 -2.43
N THR A 54 -39.87 20.21 -1.14
CA THR A 54 -38.87 20.11 -0.08
C THR A 54 -37.95 18.92 -0.42
N PRO A 55 -36.62 19.12 -0.50
CA PRO A 55 -35.72 18.01 -0.73
C PRO A 55 -35.96 16.88 0.28
N ALA A 56 -35.89 15.63 -0.17
CA ALA A 56 -35.95 14.47 0.72
C ALA A 56 -34.91 14.65 1.84
N HIS A 57 -35.27 14.24 3.06
CA HIS A 57 -34.55 14.64 4.26
C HIS A 57 -33.05 14.26 4.16
N PRO A 58 -32.11 15.19 4.43
CA PRO A 58 -30.70 14.83 4.55
C PRO A 58 -30.52 13.81 5.68
N ASN A 59 -29.51 12.95 5.56
CA ASN A 59 -29.16 11.91 6.55
C ASN A 59 -28.70 12.53 7.89
N LEU A 60 -29.65 13.05 8.68
CA LEU A 60 -29.42 13.70 9.97
C LEU A 60 -29.23 12.66 11.08
N TRP A 61 -28.11 11.95 11.05
CA TRP A 61 -27.60 11.20 12.19
C TRP A 61 -26.71 12.12 13.06
N PRO A 62 -26.71 11.96 14.40
CA PRO A 62 -27.43 10.96 15.18
C PRO A 62 -28.93 11.26 15.34
N GLN A 63 -29.71 10.22 15.63
CA GLN A 63 -31.15 10.28 15.87
C GLN A 63 -31.43 10.14 17.38
N ASP A 64 -32.24 11.04 17.96
CA ASP A 64 -32.78 10.88 19.31
C ASP A 64 -34.15 10.22 19.25
N ILE A 65 -34.30 9.03 19.84
CA ILE A 65 -35.53 8.23 19.76
C ILE A 65 -36.00 7.81 21.15
N THR A 66 -37.23 8.19 21.51
CA THR A 66 -37.82 7.88 22.82
C THR A 66 -38.73 6.65 22.74
N SER A 67 -38.53 5.68 23.64
CA SER A 67 -39.32 4.45 23.73
C SER A 67 -39.45 4.00 25.18
N ASN A 68 -40.65 3.62 25.62
CA ASN A 68 -40.97 3.23 27.00
C ASN A 68 -40.45 4.20 28.09
N GLY A 69 -40.44 5.51 27.80
CA GLY A 69 -39.97 6.56 28.72
C GLY A 69 -38.46 6.75 28.80
N LYS A 70 -37.67 6.00 28.02
CA LYS A 70 -36.22 6.19 27.85
C LYS A 70 -35.92 6.83 26.50
N THR A 71 -34.94 7.73 26.44
CA THR A 71 -34.44 8.29 25.17
C THR A 71 -33.10 7.67 24.81
N TYR A 72 -32.97 7.23 23.56
CA TYR A 72 -31.78 6.63 22.99
C TYR A 72 -31.27 7.53 21.86
N ARG A 73 -30.09 8.12 22.07
CA ARG A 73 -29.28 8.80 21.04
C ARG A 73 -28.58 7.71 20.24
N VAL A 74 -29.08 7.41 19.05
CA VAL A 74 -28.51 6.41 18.14
C VAL A 74 -27.62 7.11 17.11
N PHE A 75 -26.36 6.73 17.03
CA PHE A 75 -25.41 7.29 16.06
C PHE A 75 -25.56 6.60 14.69
N GLN A 76 -24.89 7.12 13.65
CA GLN A 76 -25.08 6.63 12.28
C GLN A 76 -24.78 5.12 12.16
N PRO A 77 -25.77 4.28 11.77
CA PRO A 77 -25.56 2.85 11.63
C PRO A 77 -24.61 2.53 10.48
N ARG A 78 -23.63 1.67 10.77
CA ARG A 78 -22.57 1.31 9.84
C ARG A 78 -22.68 -0.16 9.43
N VAL A 79 -22.89 -0.40 8.14
CA VAL A 79 -23.08 -1.74 7.57
C VAL A 79 -21.80 -2.57 7.72
N THR A 80 -21.95 -3.79 8.26
CA THR A 80 -20.87 -4.73 8.55
C THR A 80 -20.94 -6.03 7.73
N GLY A 81 -22.11 -6.34 7.19
CA GLY A 81 -22.34 -7.53 6.35
C GLY A 81 -23.65 -7.42 5.58
N ILE A 82 -23.80 -8.23 4.54
CA ILE A 82 -25.00 -8.30 3.70
C ILE A 82 -25.32 -9.78 3.44
N ASP A 83 -26.61 -10.14 3.47
CA ASP A 83 -27.13 -11.45 3.07
C ASP A 83 -28.44 -11.28 2.28
N GLY A 84 -28.37 -11.41 0.95
CA GLY A 84 -29.50 -11.12 0.06
C GLY A 84 -29.97 -9.67 0.20
N ALA A 85 -31.23 -9.47 0.59
CA ALA A 85 -31.80 -8.15 0.89
C ALA A 85 -31.40 -7.60 2.27
N ARG A 86 -30.81 -8.40 3.17
CA ARG A 86 -30.53 -7.98 4.55
C ARG A 86 -29.19 -7.30 4.68
N ALA A 87 -29.19 -6.18 5.39
CA ALA A 87 -27.98 -5.59 5.95
C ALA A 87 -27.81 -6.01 7.43
N TYR A 88 -26.58 -6.30 7.82
CA TYR A 88 -26.16 -6.32 9.22
C TYR A 88 -25.35 -5.05 9.50
N LEU A 89 -25.58 -4.43 10.65
CA LEU A 89 -24.94 -3.16 11.00
C LEU A 89 -24.48 -3.15 12.46
N VAL A 90 -23.60 -2.20 12.79
CA VAL A 90 -23.33 -1.79 14.17
C VAL A 90 -23.55 -0.29 14.31
N THR A 91 -23.95 0.13 15.50
CA THR A 91 -23.99 1.55 15.88
C THR A 91 -23.68 1.74 17.37
N GLN A 92 -23.20 2.93 17.72
CA GLN A 92 -23.16 3.37 19.11
C GLN A 92 -24.53 3.92 19.52
N VAL A 93 -24.84 3.76 20.80
CA VAL A 93 -26.04 4.29 21.44
C VAL A 93 -25.63 4.96 22.74
N SER A 94 -26.19 6.13 23.06
CA SER A 94 -26.14 6.67 24.42
C SER A 94 -27.55 6.96 24.94
N MET A 95 -27.75 6.81 26.24
CA MET A 95 -29.05 6.96 26.89
C MET A 95 -28.85 7.36 28.36
N ASP A 96 -29.92 7.75 29.04
CA ASP A 96 -29.86 8.03 30.48
C ASP A 96 -29.81 6.73 31.30
N GLY A 97 -28.82 6.62 32.17
CA GLY A 97 -28.65 5.55 33.15
C GLY A 97 -29.58 5.69 34.35
N ALA A 98 -29.62 4.65 35.18
CA ALA A 98 -30.50 4.59 36.37
C ALA A 98 -30.18 5.65 37.45
N ASP A 99 -29.03 6.32 37.36
CA ASP A 99 -28.59 7.41 38.23
C ASP A 99 -28.67 8.80 37.56
N GLY A 100 -29.28 8.89 36.37
CA GLY A 100 -29.45 10.13 35.60
C GLY A 100 -28.19 10.61 34.87
N LYS A 101 -27.13 9.80 34.76
CA LYS A 101 -25.97 10.11 33.90
C LYS A 101 -26.12 9.47 32.53
N ALA A 102 -25.55 10.09 31.50
CA ALA A 102 -25.45 9.48 30.17
C ALA A 102 -24.54 8.25 30.20
N VAL A 103 -25.10 7.09 29.88
CA VAL A 103 -24.40 5.80 29.72
C VAL A 103 -24.24 5.48 28.23
N THR A 104 -23.25 4.66 27.88
CA THR A 104 -22.91 4.39 26.46
C THR A 104 -22.92 2.91 26.12
N GLY A 105 -23.20 2.60 24.86
CA GLY A 105 -23.50 1.26 24.42
C GLY A 105 -23.27 1.02 22.94
N ASN A 106 -23.33 -0.24 22.54
CA ASN A 106 -23.20 -0.67 21.15
C ASN A 106 -24.38 -1.59 20.79
N ALA A 107 -25.07 -1.26 19.70
CA ALA A 107 -26.14 -2.09 19.14
C ALA A 107 -25.64 -2.82 17.90
N GLN A 108 -25.87 -4.14 17.84
CA GLN A 108 -25.82 -4.91 16.61
C GLN A 108 -27.22 -4.90 16.00
N LEU A 109 -27.34 -4.49 14.74
CA LEU A 109 -28.61 -4.36 14.03
C LEU A 109 -28.70 -5.33 12.85
N GLN A 110 -29.92 -5.68 12.48
CA GLN A 110 -30.29 -6.15 11.16
C GLN A 110 -31.24 -5.12 10.53
N ALA A 111 -31.23 -4.98 9.22
CA ALA A 111 -32.16 -4.17 8.45
C ALA A 111 -32.45 -4.86 7.11
N GLU A 112 -33.51 -4.45 6.42
CA GLU A 112 -33.76 -4.83 5.03
C GLU A 112 -33.33 -3.67 4.11
N MET A 113 -32.88 -3.99 2.89
CA MET A 113 -32.39 -3.05 1.89
C MET A 113 -33.28 -3.07 0.64
N MET A 114 -33.51 -1.89 0.06
CA MET A 114 -34.27 -1.74 -1.17
C MET A 114 -33.72 -0.61 -2.05
N ALA A 115 -34.15 -0.57 -3.32
CA ALA A 115 -33.81 0.55 -4.19
C ALA A 115 -34.49 1.82 -3.68
N ALA A 116 -33.73 2.92 -3.56
CA ALA A 116 -34.27 4.22 -3.25
C ALA A 116 -35.03 4.82 -4.45
N ASP A 117 -35.74 5.92 -4.22
CA ASP A 117 -36.32 6.78 -5.26
C ASP A 117 -35.24 7.49 -6.10
N VAL A 118 -34.09 7.80 -5.50
CA VAL A 118 -32.91 8.37 -6.19
C VAL A 118 -32.10 7.27 -6.92
N PRO A 119 -31.92 7.36 -8.25
CA PRO A 119 -31.15 6.36 -9.01
C PRO A 119 -29.69 6.25 -8.57
N GLY A 120 -29.29 5.05 -8.15
CA GLY A 120 -27.93 4.73 -7.67
C GLY A 120 -27.81 4.61 -6.15
N GLU A 121 -28.84 5.06 -5.42
CA GLU A 121 -28.93 4.92 -3.97
C GLU A 121 -29.70 3.64 -3.55
N ILE A 122 -29.55 3.30 -2.28
CA ILE A 122 -30.16 2.16 -1.59
C ILE A 122 -30.75 2.72 -0.29
N GLU A 123 -32.03 2.47 -0.05
CA GLU A 123 -32.65 2.68 1.24
C GLU A 123 -32.40 1.46 2.14
N ILE A 124 -32.06 1.71 3.41
CA ILE A 124 -31.91 0.69 4.45
C ILE A 124 -32.90 1.04 5.57
N ASN A 125 -33.83 0.13 5.85
CA ASN A 125 -34.97 0.36 6.74
C ASN A 125 -35.35 -0.91 7.55
N GLN A 126 -36.44 -0.84 8.33
CA GLN A 126 -36.92 -1.95 9.16
C GLN A 126 -35.86 -2.48 10.15
N PHE A 127 -35.11 -1.56 10.76
CA PHE A 127 -34.03 -1.90 11.68
C PHE A 127 -34.54 -2.68 12.90
N ALA A 128 -33.90 -3.81 13.18
CA ALA A 128 -34.14 -4.66 14.34
C ALA A 128 -32.85 -4.85 15.15
N VAL A 129 -32.94 -4.78 16.48
CA VAL A 129 -31.79 -4.97 17.38
C VAL A 129 -31.54 -6.45 17.61
N ARG A 130 -30.38 -6.95 17.18
CA ARG A 130 -29.93 -8.33 17.40
C ARG A 130 -29.22 -8.51 18.74
N ALA A 131 -28.49 -7.49 19.19
CA ALA A 131 -27.85 -7.43 20.50
C ALA A 131 -27.63 -5.96 20.88
N LEU A 132 -27.67 -5.65 22.18
CA LEU A 132 -27.35 -4.34 22.74
C LEU A 132 -26.47 -4.52 23.97
N THR A 133 -25.38 -3.78 24.06
CA THR A 133 -24.60 -3.60 25.29
C THR A 133 -24.70 -2.18 25.80
N ILE A 134 -24.67 -2.00 27.12
CA ILE A 134 -24.62 -0.72 27.83
C ILE A 134 -23.55 -0.86 28.92
N ASP A 135 -22.64 0.10 29.03
CA ASP A 135 -21.49 0.12 29.96
C ASP A 135 -20.72 -1.21 30.03
N GLY A 136 -20.48 -1.79 28.85
CA GLY A 136 -19.74 -3.05 28.68
C GLY A 136 -20.50 -4.33 29.04
N LYS A 137 -21.78 -4.25 29.41
CA LYS A 137 -22.64 -5.39 29.80
C LYS A 137 -23.80 -5.57 28.81
N PRO A 138 -24.36 -6.78 28.65
CA PRO A 138 -25.61 -6.96 27.92
C PRO A 138 -26.74 -6.11 28.51
N ALA A 139 -27.53 -5.48 27.66
CA ALA A 139 -28.73 -4.74 28.07
C ALA A 139 -29.89 -5.68 28.40
N SER A 140 -30.98 -5.15 28.98
CA SER A 140 -32.18 -5.93 29.25
C SER A 140 -32.98 -6.22 27.98
N ASP A 141 -33.74 -7.33 27.96
CA ASP A 141 -34.66 -7.65 26.86
C ASP A 141 -35.69 -6.53 26.61
N ALA A 142 -36.06 -5.80 27.67
CA ALA A 142 -36.95 -4.64 27.58
C ALA A 142 -36.29 -3.47 26.83
N ASP A 143 -35.00 -3.22 27.03
CA ASP A 143 -34.23 -2.19 26.32
C ASP A 143 -33.96 -2.59 24.86
N VAL A 144 -33.58 -3.85 24.62
CA VAL A 144 -33.42 -4.42 23.27
C VAL A 144 -34.72 -4.27 22.49
N LYS A 145 -35.86 -4.64 23.09
CA LYS A 145 -37.18 -4.52 22.46
C LYS A 145 -37.60 -3.06 22.27
N ALA A 146 -37.41 -2.19 23.27
CA ALA A 146 -37.75 -0.77 23.20
C ALA A 146 -37.01 -0.07 22.05
N LEU A 147 -35.69 -0.29 21.95
CA LEU A 147 -34.84 0.25 20.90
C LEU A 147 -35.17 -0.36 19.52
N SER A 148 -35.47 -1.66 19.46
CA SER A 148 -35.86 -2.32 18.21
C SER A 148 -37.22 -1.85 17.68
N GLN A 149 -38.19 -1.55 18.56
CA GLN A 149 -39.46 -0.96 18.15
C GLN A 149 -39.30 0.50 17.70
N ALA A 150 -38.38 1.24 18.35
CA ALA A 150 -38.05 2.62 17.99
C ALA A 150 -37.36 2.73 16.63
N LEU A 151 -36.41 1.83 16.34
CA LEU A 151 -35.63 1.83 15.11
C LEU A 151 -36.38 1.24 13.90
N TYR A 152 -37.42 0.43 14.09
CA TYR A 152 -38.15 -0.22 12.99
C TYR A 152 -38.74 0.76 11.96
N VAL A 153 -39.15 1.96 12.41
CA VAL A 153 -39.71 3.02 11.54
C VAL A 153 -38.66 3.99 10.98
N VAL A 154 -37.38 3.78 11.30
CA VAL A 154 -36.28 4.59 10.76
C VAL A 154 -35.84 4.02 9.41
N ALA A 155 -35.57 4.91 8.46
CA ALA A 155 -34.90 4.62 7.20
C ALA A 155 -33.65 5.51 7.08
N MET A 156 -32.66 5.04 6.32
CA MET A 156 -31.52 5.86 5.89
C MET A 156 -31.13 5.51 4.47
N THR A 157 -30.66 6.49 3.71
CA THR A 157 -30.33 6.31 2.29
C THR A 157 -28.80 6.36 2.11
N THR A 158 -28.25 5.45 1.31
CA THR A 158 -26.81 5.35 1.07
C THR A 158 -26.48 5.00 -0.38
N THR A 159 -25.29 5.35 -0.86
CA THR A 159 -24.85 4.99 -2.22
C THR A 159 -24.18 3.61 -2.21
N ARG A 160 -24.24 2.89 -3.34
CA ARG A 160 -23.55 1.57 -3.49
C ARG A 160 -22.04 1.63 -3.17
N PRO A 161 -21.27 2.67 -3.57
CA PRO A 161 -19.88 2.83 -3.13
C PRO A 161 -19.73 2.98 -1.61
N ILE A 162 -20.54 3.82 -0.96
CA ILE A 162 -20.47 4.07 0.49
C ILE A 162 -20.81 2.79 1.27
N LEU A 163 -21.80 2.01 0.80
CA LEU A 163 -22.15 0.70 1.35
C LEU A 163 -20.95 -0.25 1.34
N LEU A 164 -20.29 -0.38 0.19
CA LEU A 164 -19.14 -1.28 0.00
C LEU A 164 -17.86 -0.82 0.70
N GLN A 165 -17.65 0.50 0.86
CA GLN A 165 -16.59 1.08 1.70
C GLN A 165 -16.87 0.78 3.18
N ASN A 166 -18.10 0.99 3.65
CA ASN A 166 -18.48 0.79 5.04
C ASN A 166 -18.33 -0.65 5.51
N MET A 167 -18.56 -1.65 4.67
CA MET A 167 -18.32 -3.06 5.02
C MET A 167 -16.86 -3.38 5.37
N ARG A 168 -15.88 -2.56 4.95
CA ARG A 168 -14.45 -2.91 4.97
C ARG A 168 -13.67 -2.39 6.19
N LEU A 169 -14.10 -1.28 6.78
CA LEU A 169 -13.44 -0.66 7.95
C LEU A 169 -13.78 -1.31 9.32
N VAL A 170 -14.52 -2.43 9.38
CA VAL A 170 -15.13 -2.89 10.66
C VAL A 170 -14.09 -3.48 11.63
N ASN A 171 -13.22 -4.37 11.15
CA ASN A 171 -12.35 -5.19 12.00
C ASN A 171 -10.98 -4.53 12.27
N ALA A 172 -10.95 -3.24 12.58
CA ALA A 172 -9.72 -2.43 12.66
C ALA A 172 -8.66 -2.91 13.68
N ARG A 173 -8.99 -3.80 14.62
CA ARG A 173 -8.01 -4.56 15.45
C ARG A 173 -8.26 -6.08 15.48
N GLY A 174 -9.15 -6.59 14.62
CA GLY A 174 -9.77 -7.91 14.76
C GLY A 174 -9.49 -8.93 13.64
N SER A 175 -8.50 -8.69 12.77
CA SER A 175 -8.12 -9.64 11.71
C SER A 175 -6.68 -9.45 11.26
N SER A 176 -5.74 -10.17 11.88
CA SER A 176 -4.46 -10.52 11.23
C SER A 176 -4.78 -11.30 9.95
N THR A 177 -4.03 -11.07 8.86
CA THR A 177 -4.33 -11.67 7.56
C THR A 177 -4.17 -13.20 7.63
N PRO A 178 -5.23 -14.00 7.41
CA PRO A 178 -5.19 -15.43 7.70
C PRO A 178 -4.10 -16.17 6.93
N GLY A 179 -3.25 -16.90 7.66
CA GLY A 179 -2.20 -17.73 7.08
C GLY A 179 -0.96 -16.96 6.58
N VAL A 180 -0.84 -15.66 6.85
CA VAL A 180 0.45 -14.95 6.78
C VAL A 180 1.36 -15.46 7.91
N VAL A 181 2.66 -15.55 7.65
CA VAL A 181 3.64 -16.16 8.57
C VAL A 181 4.87 -15.27 8.79
N THR A 182 5.65 -15.64 9.81
CA THR A 182 7.00 -15.14 10.10
C THR A 182 7.95 -16.35 10.12
N GLU A 183 8.12 -16.97 8.95
CA GLU A 183 9.22 -17.92 8.73
C GLU A 183 10.53 -17.11 8.81
N VAL A 184 11.49 -17.56 9.64
CA VAL A 184 12.76 -16.85 9.86
C VAL A 184 13.64 -17.04 8.61
N PRO A 185 14.02 -15.97 7.90
CA PRO A 185 14.90 -16.05 6.74
C PRO A 185 16.35 -16.33 7.16
N ALA A 186 17.24 -16.55 6.18
CA ALA A 186 18.66 -16.49 6.44
C ALA A 186 19.08 -15.04 6.74
N ILE A 187 19.15 -14.65 8.01
CA ILE A 187 19.62 -13.32 8.42
C ILE A 187 21.15 -13.35 8.48
N THR A 188 21.79 -12.62 7.57
CA THR A 188 23.24 -12.62 7.36
C THR A 188 23.79 -11.23 7.63
N LEU A 189 24.90 -11.16 8.38
CA LEU A 189 25.57 -9.92 8.75
C LEU A 189 26.91 -9.82 8.03
N THR A 190 27.22 -8.63 7.52
CA THR A 190 28.55 -8.28 7.00
C THR A 190 29.10 -7.07 7.75
N GLN A 191 30.42 -7.00 7.91
CA GLN A 191 31.15 -5.85 8.46
C GLN A 191 31.92 -5.10 7.37
N GLN A 192 31.37 -5.12 6.16
CA GLN A 192 31.79 -4.32 5.02
C GLN A 192 30.55 -3.97 4.17
N PRO A 193 30.51 -2.79 3.51
CA PRO A 193 29.49 -2.44 2.53
C PRO A 193 29.19 -3.57 1.54
N THR A 194 27.97 -4.10 1.58
CA THR A 194 27.53 -5.25 0.80
C THR A 194 26.11 -5.04 0.28
N VAL A 195 25.87 -5.43 -0.97
CA VAL A 195 24.56 -5.45 -1.63
C VAL A 195 24.09 -6.89 -1.81
N LEU A 196 22.81 -7.15 -1.53
CA LEU A 196 22.17 -8.45 -1.73
C LEU A 196 21.58 -8.58 -3.15
N ILE A 197 21.80 -9.73 -3.77
CA ILE A 197 21.00 -10.23 -4.89
C ILE A 197 20.29 -11.49 -4.43
N ALA A 198 18.95 -11.43 -4.39
CA ALA A 198 18.13 -12.60 -4.11
C ALA A 198 17.86 -13.40 -5.40
N VAL A 199 18.10 -14.71 -5.35
CA VAL A 199 17.73 -15.69 -6.37
C VAL A 199 16.77 -16.69 -5.73
N ASP A 200 15.61 -16.91 -6.35
CA ASP A 200 14.58 -17.83 -5.82
C ASP A 200 14.97 -19.29 -6.07
N GLY A 201 15.69 -19.88 -5.12
CA GLY A 201 16.22 -21.24 -5.21
C GLY A 201 17.43 -21.35 -6.14
N ALA A 202 17.68 -22.55 -6.66
CA ALA A 202 18.82 -22.81 -7.54
C ALA A 202 18.73 -21.99 -8.84
N PRO A 203 19.82 -21.36 -9.32
CA PRO A 203 19.78 -20.50 -10.51
C PRO A 203 19.23 -21.18 -11.76
N ARG A 204 18.20 -20.58 -12.37
CA ARG A 204 17.61 -21.00 -13.65
C ARG A 204 18.25 -20.18 -14.77
N MET A 205 19.14 -20.80 -15.54
CA MET A 205 19.87 -20.14 -16.64
C MET A 205 19.06 -20.15 -17.94
N ALA A 206 19.01 -19.02 -18.63
CA ALA A 206 18.53 -18.90 -20.01
C ALA A 206 19.59 -18.21 -20.91
N PRO A 207 19.62 -18.48 -22.24
CA PRO A 207 20.48 -17.77 -23.18
C PRO A 207 20.13 -16.28 -23.28
N LEU A 208 21.14 -15.41 -23.25
CA LEU A 208 20.97 -13.96 -23.46
C LEU A 208 21.00 -13.66 -24.97
N GLY A 209 19.95 -14.09 -25.68
CA GLY A 209 19.86 -14.00 -27.14
C GLY A 209 21.01 -14.75 -27.84
N ALA A 210 21.50 -14.19 -28.95
CA ALA A 210 22.61 -14.77 -29.73
C ALA A 210 24.02 -14.44 -29.18
N THR A 211 24.12 -13.70 -28.07
CA THR A 211 25.41 -13.21 -27.53
C THR A 211 26.33 -14.33 -27.05
N GLY A 212 25.78 -15.51 -26.75
CA GLY A 212 26.49 -16.62 -26.11
C GLY A 212 26.76 -16.42 -24.62
N TRP A 213 26.21 -15.37 -24.01
CA TRP A 213 26.09 -15.25 -22.55
C TRP A 213 24.81 -15.95 -22.07
N THR A 214 24.73 -16.21 -20.76
CA THR A 214 23.51 -16.69 -20.09
C THR A 214 23.12 -15.78 -18.95
N MET A 215 21.87 -15.90 -18.51
CA MET A 215 21.21 -14.99 -17.57
C MET A 215 20.34 -15.80 -16.60
N VAL A 216 20.30 -15.39 -15.33
CA VAL A 216 19.48 -16.01 -14.29
C VAL A 216 18.05 -15.44 -14.37
N THR A 217 17.02 -16.29 -14.57
CA THR A 217 15.63 -15.84 -14.74
C THR A 217 14.80 -15.87 -13.45
N ASN A 218 15.26 -16.58 -12.42
CA ASN A 218 14.67 -16.60 -11.08
C ASN A 218 15.28 -15.55 -10.13
N THR A 219 15.76 -14.44 -10.68
CA THR A 219 15.96 -13.18 -9.94
C THR A 219 15.39 -12.02 -10.75
N ALA A 220 15.02 -10.94 -10.08
CA ALA A 220 14.74 -9.68 -10.74
C ALA A 220 16.05 -8.97 -11.16
N SER A 221 17.13 -9.14 -10.41
CA SER A 221 18.42 -8.45 -10.64
C SER A 221 19.05 -8.82 -11.99
N VAL A 222 19.88 -7.93 -12.54
CA VAL A 222 20.81 -8.27 -13.63
C VAL A 222 21.85 -9.24 -13.08
N LEU A 223 21.69 -10.54 -13.30
CA LEU A 223 22.70 -11.55 -12.94
C LEU A 223 22.97 -12.46 -14.15
N LEU A 224 24.20 -12.38 -14.65
CA LEU A 224 24.64 -12.94 -15.92
C LEU A 224 25.86 -13.84 -15.74
N LYS A 225 26.08 -14.75 -16.69
CA LYS A 225 27.28 -15.57 -16.79
C LYS A 225 27.83 -15.52 -18.22
N SER A 226 29.09 -15.13 -18.34
CA SER A 226 29.80 -14.93 -19.61
C SER A 226 30.42 -16.21 -20.16
N LYS A 227 30.92 -16.17 -21.40
CA LYS A 227 31.46 -17.33 -22.16
C LYS A 227 32.64 -18.05 -21.50
N ASP A 228 33.44 -17.31 -20.75
CA ASP A 228 34.56 -17.77 -19.92
C ASP A 228 34.12 -18.41 -18.60
N GLY A 229 32.83 -18.30 -18.25
CA GLY A 229 32.26 -18.78 -16.99
C GLY A 229 32.22 -17.75 -15.86
N SER A 230 32.72 -16.53 -16.06
CA SER A 230 32.65 -15.45 -15.06
C SER A 230 31.21 -14.98 -14.83
N TRP A 231 30.92 -14.56 -13.61
CA TRP A 231 29.63 -13.99 -13.21
C TRP A 231 29.68 -12.46 -13.26
N TRP A 232 28.60 -11.85 -13.74
CA TRP A 232 28.48 -10.42 -13.93
C TRP A 232 27.14 -9.90 -13.41
N THR A 233 27.19 -8.75 -12.74
CA THR A 233 26.01 -8.02 -12.30
C THR A 233 26.30 -6.51 -12.34
N ARG A 234 25.26 -5.71 -12.09
CA ARG A 234 25.33 -4.25 -12.11
C ARG A 234 24.72 -3.73 -10.81
N VAL A 235 25.46 -2.87 -10.10
CA VAL A 235 25.09 -2.34 -8.78
C VAL A 235 25.26 -0.83 -8.79
N GLY A 236 24.21 -0.10 -8.42
CA GLY A 236 24.19 1.36 -8.50
C GLY A 236 24.52 1.89 -9.90
N GLY A 237 24.21 1.13 -10.95
CA GLY A 237 24.58 1.44 -12.33
C GLY A 237 26.04 1.13 -12.74
N ALA A 238 26.89 0.64 -11.84
CA ALA A 238 28.26 0.22 -12.11
C ALA A 238 28.36 -1.30 -12.35
N TRP A 239 29.15 -1.74 -13.33
CA TRP A 239 29.34 -3.17 -13.61
C TRP A 239 30.37 -3.79 -12.65
N VAL A 240 30.03 -4.95 -12.10
CA VAL A 240 30.90 -5.74 -11.22
C VAL A 240 30.93 -7.21 -11.66
N SER A 241 32.04 -7.89 -11.42
CA SER A 241 32.27 -9.27 -11.89
C SER A 241 32.99 -10.13 -10.84
N SER A 242 32.75 -11.44 -10.86
CA SER A 242 33.38 -12.44 -10.00
C SER A 242 33.59 -13.77 -10.73
N ALA A 243 34.54 -14.59 -10.26
CA ALA A 243 34.68 -15.98 -10.69
C ALA A 243 33.67 -16.92 -9.99
N VAL A 244 33.05 -16.48 -8.89
CA VAL A 244 32.13 -17.24 -8.03
C VAL A 244 30.78 -16.52 -8.02
N MET A 245 29.66 -17.26 -7.98
CA MET A 245 28.35 -16.62 -8.08
C MET A 245 28.00 -15.89 -6.78
N GLU A 246 28.32 -16.49 -5.65
CA GLU A 246 27.82 -16.15 -4.32
C GLU A 246 28.49 -14.89 -3.73
N SER A 247 29.73 -14.59 -4.11
CA SER A 247 30.55 -13.54 -3.53
C SER A 247 31.77 -13.19 -4.41
N GLY A 248 32.63 -12.28 -3.94
CA GLY A 248 33.91 -11.95 -4.60
C GLY A 248 33.82 -10.94 -5.74
N TYR A 249 32.70 -10.24 -5.87
CA TYR A 249 32.49 -9.25 -6.91
C TYR A 249 33.37 -8.01 -6.72
N VAL A 250 34.08 -7.65 -7.78
CA VAL A 250 34.91 -6.44 -7.91
C VAL A 250 34.45 -5.59 -9.09
N ALA A 251 34.75 -4.29 -9.06
CA ALA A 251 34.46 -3.38 -10.16
C ALA A 251 35.10 -3.84 -11.48
N ALA A 252 34.30 -3.95 -12.53
CA ALA A 252 34.79 -4.30 -13.85
C ALA A 252 35.52 -3.11 -14.49
N SER A 253 36.68 -3.36 -15.11
CA SER A 253 37.49 -2.32 -15.78
C SER A 253 36.83 -1.76 -17.05
N ALA A 254 35.85 -2.48 -17.61
CA ALA A 254 34.99 -2.08 -18.71
C ALA A 254 33.61 -2.72 -18.55
N PRO A 255 32.53 -2.14 -19.12
CA PRO A 255 31.24 -2.82 -19.24
C PRO A 255 31.35 -4.07 -20.16
N PRO A 256 30.37 -4.98 -20.11
CA PRO A 256 30.19 -6.00 -21.14
C PRO A 256 30.09 -5.41 -22.55
N ALA A 257 30.36 -6.23 -23.56
CA ALA A 257 30.28 -5.83 -24.96
C ALA A 257 28.88 -5.32 -25.35
N ALA A 258 28.81 -4.42 -26.35
CA ALA A 258 27.58 -3.70 -26.69
C ALA A 258 26.42 -4.61 -27.12
N ASP A 259 26.70 -5.78 -27.69
CA ASP A 259 25.70 -6.82 -28.01
C ASP A 259 25.11 -7.45 -26.74
N VAL A 260 25.93 -7.71 -25.72
CA VAL A 260 25.52 -8.19 -24.40
C VAL A 260 24.62 -7.17 -23.70
N VAL A 261 25.04 -5.91 -23.70
CA VAL A 261 24.26 -4.82 -23.08
C VAL A 261 22.94 -4.59 -23.81
N ALA A 262 22.93 -4.62 -25.15
CA ALA A 262 21.71 -4.48 -25.94
C ALA A 262 20.75 -5.68 -25.77
N ALA A 263 21.27 -6.90 -25.61
CA ALA A 263 20.46 -8.11 -25.42
C ALA A 263 19.74 -8.19 -24.06
N LEU A 264 20.13 -7.37 -23.07
CA LEU A 264 19.38 -7.17 -21.83
C LEU A 264 18.11 -6.32 -22.03
N GLY A 265 17.99 -5.65 -23.17
CA GLY A 265 16.98 -4.63 -23.43
C GLY A 265 17.29 -3.30 -22.74
N THR A 266 16.38 -2.35 -22.88
CA THR A 266 16.48 -1.00 -22.32
C THR A 266 15.40 -0.77 -21.28
N ALA A 267 15.76 -0.18 -20.13
CA ALA A 267 14.76 0.31 -19.18
C ALA A 267 13.84 1.35 -19.88
N PRO A 268 12.51 1.30 -19.66
CA PRO A 268 11.61 2.30 -20.21
C PRO A 268 11.87 3.67 -19.58
N ALA A 269 11.65 4.73 -20.36
CA ALA A 269 11.78 6.10 -19.89
C ALA A 269 10.76 6.39 -18.77
N LEU A 270 11.13 7.27 -17.83
CA LEU A 270 10.19 7.75 -16.81
C LEU A 270 8.97 8.43 -17.44
N PRO A 271 7.78 8.33 -16.81
CA PRO A 271 6.63 9.17 -17.17
C PRO A 271 7.02 10.65 -17.12
N LYS A 272 6.57 11.44 -18.11
CA LYS A 272 7.01 12.83 -18.30
C LYS A 272 6.88 13.69 -17.03
N ALA A 273 5.79 13.51 -16.28
CA ALA A 273 5.56 14.20 -15.00
C ALA A 273 6.69 13.97 -13.98
N VAL A 274 7.19 12.72 -13.85
CA VAL A 274 8.28 12.38 -12.94
C VAL A 274 9.60 12.99 -13.41
N SER A 275 9.86 12.98 -14.73
CA SER A 275 11.07 13.60 -15.30
C SER A 275 11.07 15.14 -15.29
N ALA A 276 9.90 15.77 -15.12
CA ALA A 276 9.75 17.23 -15.13
C ALA A 276 9.91 17.86 -13.73
N MET A 277 9.79 17.09 -12.65
CA MET A 277 9.96 17.59 -11.30
C MET A 277 11.44 17.48 -10.87
N PRO A 278 12.13 18.60 -10.57
CA PRO A 278 13.44 18.53 -9.94
C PRO A 278 13.31 17.96 -8.53
N PRO A 279 14.29 17.18 -8.04
CA PRO A 279 14.20 16.58 -6.72
C PRO A 279 14.22 17.57 -5.57
N LEU A 280 13.56 17.19 -4.46
CA LEU A 280 13.58 17.96 -3.21
C LEU A 280 14.90 17.78 -2.44
N VAL A 281 15.52 16.61 -2.50
CA VAL A 281 16.78 16.31 -1.80
C VAL A 281 17.72 15.49 -2.70
N LYS A 282 19.02 15.76 -2.61
CA LYS A 282 20.07 15.09 -3.38
C LYS A 282 20.24 13.63 -2.93
N ALA A 283 20.60 12.73 -3.84
CA ALA A 283 21.04 11.38 -3.45
C ALA A 283 22.31 11.43 -2.56
N PRO A 284 22.39 10.58 -1.51
CA PRO A 284 23.66 10.28 -0.84
C PRO A 284 24.71 9.78 -1.83
N ALA A 285 25.99 9.96 -1.50
CA ALA A 285 27.07 9.37 -2.28
C ALA A 285 27.09 7.85 -2.06
N LEU A 286 27.04 7.09 -3.16
CA LEU A 286 27.17 5.63 -3.13
C LEU A 286 28.52 5.24 -2.53
N LYS A 287 28.51 4.55 -1.37
CA LYS A 287 29.70 3.87 -0.85
C LYS A 287 30.00 2.64 -1.72
N PRO A 288 31.25 2.40 -2.15
CA PRO A 288 31.59 1.17 -2.87
C PRO A 288 31.27 -0.06 -2.03
N ALA A 289 30.49 -0.97 -2.59
CA ALA A 289 30.03 -2.18 -1.92
C ALA A 289 30.39 -3.43 -2.74
N THR A 290 30.64 -4.55 -2.06
CA THR A 290 30.70 -5.87 -2.70
C THR A 290 29.29 -6.45 -2.86
N VAL A 291 29.17 -7.62 -3.48
CA VAL A 291 27.88 -8.27 -3.74
C VAL A 291 27.85 -9.66 -3.12
N MET A 292 26.73 -9.96 -2.48
CA MET A 292 26.37 -11.30 -2.02
C MET A 292 25.16 -11.80 -2.80
N VAL A 293 25.27 -12.95 -3.48
CA VAL A 293 24.14 -13.61 -4.16
C VAL A 293 23.64 -14.75 -3.27
N ALA A 294 22.36 -14.72 -2.92
CA ALA A 294 21.73 -15.73 -2.06
C ALA A 294 20.61 -16.48 -2.78
N THR A 295 20.67 -17.81 -2.75
CA THR A 295 19.68 -18.71 -3.39
C THR A 295 18.53 -19.12 -2.46
N LYS A 296 18.26 -18.31 -1.43
CA LYS A 296 17.29 -18.53 -0.34
C LYS A 296 16.74 -17.17 0.11
N PRO A 297 15.56 -17.12 0.78
CA PRO A 297 15.09 -15.89 1.39
C PRO A 297 16.09 -15.41 2.45
N THR A 298 16.61 -14.21 2.25
CA THR A 298 17.73 -13.64 3.02
C THR A 298 17.42 -12.22 3.44
N VAL A 299 17.82 -11.86 4.65
CA VAL A 299 17.91 -10.47 5.12
C VAL A 299 19.39 -10.17 5.31
N LEU A 300 19.88 -9.13 4.64
CA LEU A 300 21.26 -8.68 4.76
C LEU A 300 21.33 -7.50 5.75
N ILE A 301 22.15 -7.65 6.78
CA ILE A 301 22.56 -6.56 7.67
C ILE A 301 23.97 -6.14 7.22
N SER A 302 24.07 -5.09 6.40
CA SER A 302 25.36 -4.61 5.90
C SER A 302 25.88 -3.47 6.76
N ILE A 303 26.85 -3.78 7.61
CA ILE A 303 27.51 -2.85 8.52
C ILE A 303 28.82 -2.36 7.89
N ASP A 304 29.06 -1.05 7.88
CA ASP A 304 30.29 -0.42 7.39
C ASP A 304 31.38 -0.49 8.47
N GLY A 305 32.04 -1.64 8.56
CA GLY A 305 33.03 -1.97 9.60
C GLY A 305 32.40 -2.60 10.86
N PRO A 306 33.09 -2.53 12.01
CA PRO A 306 32.55 -3.00 13.30
C PRO A 306 31.28 -2.22 13.71
N PRO A 307 30.33 -2.82 14.44
CA PRO A 307 29.09 -2.13 14.84
C PRO A 307 29.35 -0.92 15.74
N VAL A 308 28.83 0.25 15.35
CA VAL A 308 28.90 1.50 16.13
C VAL A 308 27.52 1.77 16.75
N LEU A 309 27.41 1.68 18.08
CA LEU A 309 26.16 1.94 18.79
C LEU A 309 25.90 3.45 18.93
N GLY A 310 24.73 3.89 18.49
CA GLY A 310 24.16 5.22 18.71
C GLY A 310 22.91 5.19 19.60
N ASN A 311 22.41 6.36 19.98
CA ASN A 311 21.15 6.50 20.71
C ASN A 311 19.97 6.60 19.73
N ALA A 312 18.98 5.72 19.87
CA ALA A 312 17.79 5.67 19.02
C ALA A 312 16.50 6.14 19.73
N GLY A 313 16.50 6.25 21.06
CA GLY A 313 15.34 6.68 21.85
C GLY A 313 15.54 6.41 23.34
N PRO A 314 14.56 6.75 24.20
CA PRO A 314 14.66 6.54 25.65
C PRO A 314 14.84 5.04 25.99
N GLY A 315 16.06 4.65 26.36
CA GLY A 315 16.40 3.25 26.63
C GLY A 315 16.52 2.37 25.38
N VAL A 316 16.71 2.96 24.19
CA VAL A 316 16.94 2.24 22.93
C VAL A 316 18.20 2.75 22.25
N GLN A 317 19.09 1.84 21.89
CA GLN A 317 20.25 2.09 21.03
C GLN A 317 20.03 1.47 19.65
N CYS A 318 20.72 1.99 18.64
CA CYS A 318 20.78 1.40 17.30
C CYS A 318 22.23 1.19 16.88
N VAL A 319 22.45 0.40 15.83
CA VAL A 319 23.71 0.44 15.08
C VAL A 319 23.60 1.56 14.04
N ASN A 320 24.49 2.56 14.12
CA ASN A 320 24.44 3.72 13.23
C ASN A 320 24.94 3.39 11.83
N ASN A 321 26.04 2.64 11.73
CA ASN A 321 26.76 2.36 10.49
C ASN A 321 26.22 1.15 9.70
N THR A 322 24.90 0.96 9.61
CA THR A 322 24.26 -0.14 8.86
C THR A 322 23.06 0.35 8.05
N ASN A 323 22.78 -0.31 6.91
CA ASN A 323 21.56 -0.06 6.10
C ASN A 323 20.32 -0.78 6.66
N SER A 324 20.19 -0.90 7.99
CA SER A 324 19.10 -1.65 8.62
C SER A 324 18.57 -0.93 9.85
N ILE A 325 17.29 -1.16 10.18
CA ILE A 325 16.77 -0.89 11.52
C ILE A 325 17.24 -2.02 12.43
N LEU A 326 18.38 -1.80 13.08
CA LEU A 326 19.03 -2.74 13.98
C LEU A 326 19.16 -2.09 15.37
N LEU A 327 18.32 -2.54 16.31
CA LEU A 327 18.12 -1.94 17.64
C LEU A 327 18.59 -2.86 18.77
N THR A 328 18.91 -2.28 19.92
CA THR A 328 19.16 -2.99 21.18
C THR A 328 18.66 -2.17 22.38
N ILE A 329 18.33 -2.85 23.49
CA ILE A 329 17.91 -2.25 24.76
C ILE A 329 18.88 -2.57 25.91
N ASP A 330 19.87 -3.42 25.68
CA ASP A 330 20.80 -3.97 26.67
C ASP A 330 22.27 -3.98 26.19
N GLY A 331 22.54 -3.63 24.92
CA GLY A 331 23.85 -3.68 24.27
C GLY A 331 24.29 -5.06 23.79
N ASN A 332 23.52 -6.12 24.08
CA ASN A 332 23.89 -7.53 23.83
C ASN A 332 22.92 -8.22 22.88
N SER A 333 21.61 -8.04 23.12
CA SER A 333 20.51 -8.59 22.34
C SER A 333 20.11 -7.61 21.25
N PHE A 334 20.06 -8.07 19.99
CA PHE A 334 19.82 -7.22 18.83
C PHE A 334 18.54 -7.62 18.09
N TYR A 335 17.74 -6.62 17.76
CA TYR A 335 16.48 -6.72 17.06
C TYR A 335 16.62 -6.11 15.67
N VAL A 336 16.33 -6.85 14.61
CA VAL A 336 16.26 -6.34 13.23
C VAL A 336 14.82 -6.33 12.74
N LEU A 337 14.42 -5.26 12.08
CA LEU A 337 13.15 -5.18 11.34
C LEU A 337 13.42 -5.48 9.86
N ALA A 338 12.65 -6.42 9.29
CA ALA A 338 12.64 -6.68 7.85
C ALA A 338 11.22 -6.99 7.39
N ALA A 339 10.74 -6.31 6.32
CA ALA A 339 9.43 -6.56 5.74
C ALA A 339 8.25 -6.47 6.74
N GLY A 340 8.34 -5.54 7.70
CA GLY A 340 7.38 -5.34 8.80
C GLY A 340 7.49 -6.35 9.95
N ARG A 341 8.43 -7.31 9.90
CA ARG A 341 8.60 -8.37 10.91
C ARG A 341 9.87 -8.16 11.71
N TRP A 342 9.77 -8.34 13.03
CA TRP A 342 10.92 -8.28 13.94
C TRP A 342 11.57 -9.65 14.13
N PHE A 343 12.89 -9.66 14.15
CA PHE A 343 13.70 -10.82 14.50
C PHE A 343 14.73 -10.43 15.56
N MET A 344 15.02 -11.32 16.50
CA MET A 344 15.98 -11.07 17.59
C MET A 344 17.07 -12.14 17.64
N THR A 345 18.31 -11.70 17.89
CA THR A 345 19.44 -12.54 18.26
C THR A 345 20.00 -12.11 19.62
N ALA A 346 20.40 -13.08 20.45
CA ALA A 346 21.02 -12.83 21.76
C ALA A 346 22.50 -12.41 21.67
N SER A 347 23.11 -12.44 20.48
CA SER A 347 24.47 -11.91 20.25
C SER A 347 24.71 -11.64 18.76
N LEU A 348 25.20 -10.43 18.45
CA LEU A 348 25.41 -10.01 17.07
C LEU A 348 26.56 -10.76 16.40
N GLY A 349 26.29 -11.41 15.26
CA GLY A 349 27.29 -12.09 14.43
C GLY A 349 27.43 -13.60 14.68
N THR A 350 27.13 -14.12 15.87
CA THR A 350 27.20 -15.57 16.18
C THR A 350 25.94 -16.15 16.80
N GLY A 351 25.06 -15.33 17.38
CA GLY A 351 23.78 -15.79 17.93
C GLY A 351 22.77 -16.14 16.84
N ALA A 352 21.99 -17.20 17.05
CA ALA A 352 20.90 -17.57 16.16
C ALA A 352 19.76 -16.54 16.21
N TRP A 353 19.18 -16.25 15.06
CA TRP A 353 18.02 -15.36 14.95
C TRP A 353 16.71 -16.10 15.20
N SER A 354 15.78 -15.41 15.86
CA SER A 354 14.45 -15.91 16.24
C SER A 354 13.38 -14.90 15.80
N ALA A 355 12.18 -15.37 15.48
CA ALA A 355 11.04 -14.50 15.19
C ALA A 355 10.51 -13.87 16.48
N VAL A 356 10.24 -12.57 16.46
CA VAL A 356 9.55 -11.86 17.54
C VAL A 356 8.11 -11.61 17.09
N SER A 357 7.12 -12.13 17.83
CA SER A 357 5.73 -11.81 17.57
C SER A 357 5.46 -10.34 17.91
N PRO A 358 4.50 -9.65 17.25
CA PRO A 358 4.32 -8.21 17.47
C PRO A 358 4.07 -7.85 18.94
N GLY A 359 3.28 -8.66 19.67
CA GLY A 359 3.03 -8.49 21.10
C GLY A 359 4.21 -8.80 22.04
N ALA A 360 5.37 -9.23 21.51
CA ALA A 360 6.62 -9.47 22.23
C ALA A 360 7.74 -8.50 21.83
N VAL A 361 7.45 -7.51 20.97
CA VAL A 361 8.40 -6.44 20.61
C VAL A 361 8.64 -5.55 21.83
N PRO A 362 9.89 -5.12 22.13
CA PRO A 362 10.18 -4.25 23.26
C PRO A 362 9.35 -2.96 23.24
N ALA A 363 8.60 -2.70 24.32
CA ALA A 363 7.72 -1.53 24.44
C ALA A 363 8.48 -0.19 24.30
N GLN A 364 9.78 -0.18 24.61
CA GLN A 364 10.67 0.96 24.41
C GLN A 364 10.75 1.40 22.93
N PHE A 365 10.49 0.52 21.96
CA PHE A 365 10.49 0.87 20.53
C PHE A 365 9.32 1.78 20.13
N ALA A 366 8.26 1.89 20.95
CA ALA A 366 7.26 2.93 20.79
C ALA A 366 7.80 4.35 21.10
N GLY A 367 8.94 4.45 21.79
CA GLY A 367 9.65 5.69 22.10
C GLY A 367 10.71 6.11 21.06
N LEU A 368 10.76 5.46 19.90
CA LEU A 368 11.58 5.92 18.78
C LEU A 368 11.09 7.32 18.29
N PRO A 369 11.98 8.21 17.82
CA PRO A 369 11.60 9.54 17.36
C PRO A 369 10.80 9.46 16.06
N HIS A 370 9.88 10.42 15.87
CA HIS A 370 9.17 10.60 14.59
C HIS A 370 10.16 11.11 13.53
N THR A 371 10.54 10.24 12.61
CA THR A 371 11.51 10.48 11.52
C THR A 371 11.28 9.42 10.43
N LYS A 372 11.50 9.76 9.15
CA LYS A 372 11.29 8.82 8.03
C LYS A 372 11.91 7.43 8.27
N ARG A 373 13.15 7.38 8.76
CA ARG A 373 13.83 6.13 9.14
C ARG A 373 13.07 5.30 10.19
N TYR A 374 12.51 5.91 11.23
CA TYR A 374 11.90 5.19 12.36
C TYR A 374 10.37 5.11 12.33
N ASP A 375 9.65 5.92 11.54
CA ASP A 375 8.18 5.88 11.43
C ASP A 375 7.72 4.51 10.91
N GLY A 376 8.38 3.98 9.88
CA GLY A 376 8.17 2.62 9.38
C GLY A 376 8.55 1.51 10.38
N ALA A 377 9.38 1.83 11.38
CA ALA A 377 9.70 0.91 12.49
C ALA A 377 8.66 0.97 13.61
N ARG A 378 8.14 2.16 13.92
CA ARG A 378 7.04 2.37 14.86
C ARG A 378 5.74 1.76 14.38
N ALA A 379 5.47 1.79 13.07
CA ALA A 379 4.36 1.06 12.47
C ALA A 379 4.41 -0.46 12.75
N ALA A 380 5.62 -1.02 12.93
CA ALA A 380 5.85 -2.42 13.30
C ALA A 380 5.84 -2.67 14.82
N VAL A 381 5.42 -1.71 15.66
CA VAL A 381 5.26 -1.85 17.12
C VAL A 381 3.77 -1.72 17.47
N PRO A 382 3.07 -2.78 17.95
CA PRO A 382 1.64 -2.69 18.21
C PRO A 382 1.27 -1.60 19.21
N GLY A 383 0.22 -0.85 18.90
CA GLY A 383 -0.35 0.16 19.79
C GLY A 383 0.25 1.56 19.64
N THR A 384 1.31 1.75 18.86
CA THR A 384 1.73 3.09 18.38
C THR A 384 0.66 3.70 17.47
N ASP A 385 0.65 5.02 17.33
CA ASP A 385 -0.24 5.70 16.40
C ASP A 385 0.04 5.25 14.95
N GLU A 386 1.31 5.09 14.57
CA GLU A 386 1.72 4.61 13.24
C GLU A 386 1.18 3.19 12.93
N ALA A 387 1.13 2.29 13.92
CA ALA A 387 0.58 0.94 13.75
C ALA A 387 -0.95 0.95 13.62
N ASN A 388 -1.63 1.85 14.35
CA ASN A 388 -3.08 2.06 14.20
C ASN A 388 -3.42 2.65 12.82
N GLU A 389 -2.68 3.67 12.38
CA GLU A 389 -2.83 4.30 11.06
C GLU A 389 -2.54 3.31 9.93
N ALA A 390 -1.44 2.54 10.01
CA ALA A 390 -1.13 1.51 9.03
C ALA A 390 -2.21 0.42 8.94
N THR A 391 -2.82 0.08 10.09
CA THR A 391 -3.93 -0.88 10.14
C THR A 391 -5.23 -0.32 9.54
N LEU A 392 -5.41 1.01 9.49
CA LEU A 392 -6.46 1.67 8.71
C LEU A 392 -6.10 1.70 7.22
N ALA A 393 -4.90 2.18 6.87
CA ALA A 393 -4.43 2.35 5.50
C ALA A 393 -4.48 1.05 4.67
N ALA A 394 -4.10 -0.09 5.26
CA ALA A 394 -4.18 -1.40 4.61
C ALA A 394 -5.61 -1.84 4.17
N ARG A 395 -6.65 -1.13 4.64
CA ARG A 395 -8.08 -1.37 4.34
C ARG A 395 -8.68 -0.34 3.40
N GLU A 396 -7.98 0.75 3.13
CA GLU A 396 -8.42 1.78 2.18
C GLU A 396 -8.59 1.19 0.79
N ILE A 397 -9.65 1.61 0.09
CA ILE A 397 -9.97 1.08 -1.24
C ILE A 397 -9.82 2.14 -2.30
N ARG A 398 -8.96 1.85 -3.28
CA ARG A 398 -8.77 2.64 -4.49
C ARG A 398 -9.56 2.00 -5.63
N THR A 399 -10.50 2.74 -6.22
CA THR A 399 -11.43 2.24 -7.24
C THR A 399 -11.05 2.69 -8.65
N VAL A 400 -11.56 1.99 -9.67
CA VAL A 400 -11.55 2.42 -11.07
C VAL A 400 -12.86 2.06 -11.73
N THR A 401 -13.30 2.85 -12.71
CA THR A 401 -14.36 2.46 -13.63
C THR A 401 -13.79 2.40 -15.03
N LEU A 402 -13.86 1.22 -15.66
CA LEU A 402 -13.36 0.97 -17.01
C LEU A 402 -14.53 0.85 -17.98
N ASN A 403 -14.40 1.49 -19.14
CA ASN A 403 -15.28 1.25 -20.27
C ASN A 403 -15.01 -0.16 -20.84
N ARG A 404 -16.06 -0.89 -21.21
CA ARG A 404 -15.93 -2.24 -21.82
C ARG A 404 -15.32 -2.18 -23.22
N ALA A 405 -15.63 -1.12 -23.98
CA ALA A 405 -14.94 -0.82 -25.22
C ALA A 405 -13.48 -0.43 -24.94
N GLY A 406 -12.52 -1.03 -25.63
CA GLY A 406 -11.09 -0.74 -25.52
C GLY A 406 -10.37 -1.40 -24.33
N ALA A 407 -11.05 -1.77 -23.25
CA ALA A 407 -10.41 -2.46 -22.13
C ALA A 407 -10.08 -3.92 -22.45
N GLN A 408 -8.79 -4.25 -22.48
CA GLN A 408 -8.25 -5.60 -22.62
C GLN A 408 -7.10 -5.81 -21.61
N PRO A 409 -6.89 -7.03 -21.09
CA PRO A 409 -5.72 -7.31 -20.27
C PRO A 409 -4.44 -7.30 -21.12
N LYS A 410 -3.31 -6.98 -20.51
CA LYS A 410 -1.98 -7.05 -21.14
C LYS A 410 -1.00 -7.73 -20.19
N PHE A 411 -0.70 -8.98 -20.51
CA PHE A 411 0.31 -9.78 -19.85
C PHE A 411 1.14 -10.51 -20.91
N SER A 412 2.40 -10.82 -20.59
CA SER A 412 3.21 -11.78 -21.33
C SER A 412 3.19 -13.13 -20.61
N VAL A 413 3.59 -14.21 -21.28
CA VAL A 413 3.88 -15.49 -20.63
C VAL A 413 5.28 -15.92 -21.06
N ALA A 414 6.17 -16.17 -20.10
CA ALA A 414 7.49 -16.72 -20.40
C ALA A 414 7.36 -18.11 -21.03
N GLY A 415 8.16 -18.38 -22.07
CA GLY A 415 7.99 -19.55 -22.94
C GLY A 415 6.92 -19.38 -24.03
N GLY A 416 6.14 -18.30 -24.02
CA GLY A 416 5.05 -18.04 -24.97
C GLY A 416 3.67 -18.29 -24.36
N MET A 417 2.61 -17.82 -25.05
CA MET A 417 1.23 -18.17 -24.69
C MET A 417 1.02 -19.68 -24.86
N PRO A 418 0.43 -20.39 -23.89
CA PRO A 418 0.29 -21.84 -23.96
C PRO A 418 -0.97 -22.27 -24.71
N ASP A 419 -0.83 -23.24 -25.61
CA ASP A 419 -1.95 -23.87 -26.29
C ASP A 419 -2.71 -24.80 -25.33
N GLY A 420 -3.80 -24.26 -24.75
CA GLY A 420 -4.75 -25.01 -23.92
C GLY A 420 -4.33 -25.21 -22.46
N ASN A 421 -4.44 -26.45 -21.98
CA ASN A 421 -4.52 -26.75 -20.54
C ASN A 421 -3.25 -27.31 -19.88
N THR A 422 -2.14 -27.44 -20.62
CA THR A 422 -0.91 -28.11 -20.14
C THR A 422 -0.01 -27.25 -19.24
N ALA A 423 -0.07 -25.92 -19.35
CA ALA A 423 0.80 -25.01 -18.60
C ALA A 423 0.29 -24.63 -17.19
N TRP A 424 -0.94 -25.01 -16.83
CA TRP A 424 -1.59 -24.56 -15.59
C TRP A 424 -1.18 -25.40 -14.37
N THR A 425 -0.66 -24.74 -13.34
CA THR A 425 -0.29 -25.37 -12.06
C THR A 425 -1.48 -25.38 -11.10
N SER A 426 -1.73 -26.52 -10.46
CA SER A 426 -2.76 -26.66 -9.43
C SER A 426 -2.36 -25.95 -8.13
N ILE A 427 -3.35 -25.49 -7.36
CA ILE A 427 -3.13 -24.81 -6.07
C ILE A 427 -3.56 -25.77 -4.96
N ALA A 428 -2.69 -25.99 -3.97
CA ALA A 428 -2.99 -26.91 -2.87
C ALA A 428 -4.24 -26.45 -2.10
N GLY A 429 -5.25 -27.32 -2.01
CA GLY A 429 -6.52 -27.02 -1.34
C GLY A 429 -7.52 -26.15 -2.12
N SER A 430 -7.28 -25.83 -3.40
CA SER A 430 -8.20 -25.05 -4.21
C SER A 430 -8.51 -25.71 -5.57
N PRO A 431 -9.76 -25.60 -6.09
CA PRO A 431 -10.10 -26.00 -7.46
C PRO A 431 -9.53 -25.05 -8.53
N VAL A 432 -9.04 -23.88 -8.13
CA VAL A 432 -8.41 -22.90 -9.03
C VAL A 432 -7.01 -23.37 -9.42
N LYS A 433 -6.65 -23.19 -10.70
CA LYS A 433 -5.27 -23.27 -11.18
C LYS A 433 -4.75 -21.88 -11.54
N TRP A 434 -3.44 -21.75 -11.67
CA TRP A 434 -2.76 -20.52 -12.08
C TRP A 434 -1.70 -20.81 -13.14
N LEU A 435 -1.30 -19.79 -13.89
CA LEU A 435 -0.33 -19.89 -14.97
C LEU A 435 1.06 -19.39 -14.51
N PRO A 436 2.06 -20.27 -14.30
CA PRO A 436 3.41 -19.86 -13.96
C PRO A 436 4.06 -19.09 -15.10
N GLY A 437 4.91 -18.10 -14.76
CA GLY A 437 5.63 -17.30 -15.77
C GLY A 437 4.77 -16.31 -16.56
N ALA A 438 3.45 -16.24 -16.31
CA ALA A 438 2.62 -15.11 -16.73
C ALA A 438 3.07 -13.83 -16.01
N SER A 439 3.11 -12.69 -16.70
CA SER A 439 3.58 -11.42 -16.12
C SER A 439 2.57 -10.78 -15.16
N GLN A 440 1.35 -11.30 -15.10
CA GLN A 440 0.26 -10.88 -14.21
C GLN A 440 -0.40 -12.13 -13.57
N PRO A 441 -1.15 -11.99 -12.46
CA PRO A 441 -2.00 -13.03 -11.92
C PRO A 441 -3.06 -13.57 -12.92
N VAL A 442 -2.72 -14.67 -13.60
CA VAL A 442 -3.59 -15.38 -14.54
C VAL A 442 -4.02 -16.72 -13.94
N LEU A 443 -5.33 -16.96 -13.88
CA LEU A 443 -6.00 -18.07 -13.22
C LEU A 443 -6.92 -18.83 -14.18
N LEU A 444 -7.18 -20.11 -13.90
CA LEU A 444 -8.14 -20.96 -14.58
C LEU A 444 -9.10 -21.57 -13.55
N PHE A 445 -10.39 -21.39 -13.76
CA PHE A 445 -11.46 -21.97 -12.95
C PHE A 445 -12.63 -22.38 -13.85
N GLU A 446 -13.14 -23.60 -13.70
CA GLU A 446 -14.26 -24.15 -14.50
C GLU A 446 -14.10 -23.95 -16.03
N GLY A 447 -12.86 -24.08 -16.52
CA GLY A 447 -12.52 -23.91 -17.94
C GLY A 447 -12.43 -22.46 -18.43
N LYS A 448 -12.72 -21.47 -17.59
CA LYS A 448 -12.60 -20.04 -17.90
C LYS A 448 -11.29 -19.48 -17.38
N ALA A 449 -10.62 -18.67 -18.19
CA ALA A 449 -9.44 -17.92 -17.79
C ALA A 449 -9.84 -16.60 -17.14
N TYR A 450 -9.12 -16.20 -16.10
CA TYR A 450 -9.27 -14.93 -15.39
C TYR A 450 -7.91 -14.25 -15.27
N CYS A 451 -7.85 -12.94 -15.48
CA CYS A 451 -6.62 -12.14 -15.33
C CYS A 451 -6.89 -10.96 -14.40
N CYS A 452 -6.17 -10.87 -13.28
CA CYS A 452 -6.19 -9.68 -12.42
C CYS A 452 -5.07 -8.75 -12.85
N ASP A 453 -5.44 -7.57 -13.34
CA ASP A 453 -4.56 -6.77 -14.16
C ASP A 453 -4.73 -5.27 -13.84
N SER A 454 -3.67 -4.64 -13.34
CA SER A 454 -3.69 -3.27 -12.80
C SER A 454 -4.71 -2.98 -11.68
N GLY A 455 -5.38 -3.97 -11.09
CA GLY A 455 -6.48 -3.73 -10.13
C GLY A 455 -7.88 -3.78 -10.76
N ALA A 456 -8.00 -4.25 -12.00
CA ALA A 456 -9.24 -4.69 -12.61
C ALA A 456 -9.20 -6.21 -12.85
N TRP A 457 -10.37 -6.84 -13.05
CA TRP A 457 -10.46 -8.24 -13.45
C TRP A 457 -10.97 -8.38 -14.88
N PHE A 458 -10.34 -9.28 -15.62
CA PHE A 458 -10.75 -9.71 -16.95
C PHE A 458 -11.06 -11.20 -16.93
N MET A 459 -11.97 -11.64 -17.79
CA MET A 459 -12.31 -13.05 -18.00
C MET A 459 -12.40 -13.41 -19.48
N ALA A 460 -12.15 -14.67 -19.80
CA ALA A 460 -12.15 -15.21 -21.16
C ALA A 460 -12.51 -16.72 -21.18
N PRO A 461 -12.96 -17.27 -22.31
CA PRO A 461 -13.12 -18.72 -22.49
C PRO A 461 -11.77 -19.45 -22.66
N SER A 462 -10.66 -18.72 -22.86
CA SER A 462 -9.31 -19.27 -22.97
C SER A 462 -8.26 -18.23 -22.58
N VAL A 463 -7.01 -18.63 -22.31
CA VAL A 463 -5.90 -17.68 -22.02
C VAL A 463 -5.60 -16.75 -23.20
N THR A 464 -5.83 -17.22 -24.42
CA THR A 464 -5.71 -16.45 -25.67
C THR A 464 -6.92 -15.54 -25.94
N GLY A 465 -7.90 -15.48 -25.02
CA GLY A 465 -9.09 -14.66 -25.14
C GLY A 465 -10.27 -15.37 -25.83
N PRO A 466 -11.20 -14.62 -26.47
CA PRO A 466 -11.32 -13.16 -26.36
C PRO A 466 -11.57 -12.74 -24.91
N TRP A 467 -10.96 -11.64 -24.48
CA TRP A 467 -11.08 -11.15 -23.11
C TRP A 467 -12.17 -10.08 -22.99
N ALA A 468 -12.84 -10.04 -21.83
CA ALA A 468 -13.79 -9.00 -21.45
C ALA A 468 -13.59 -8.62 -19.97
N LEU A 469 -14.11 -7.46 -19.56
CA LEU A 469 -14.17 -7.09 -18.13
C LEU A 469 -15.03 -8.10 -17.37
N ALA A 470 -14.53 -8.57 -16.22
CA ALA A 470 -15.24 -9.54 -15.40
C ALA A 470 -16.26 -8.84 -14.49
N GLU A 471 -17.54 -9.05 -14.77
CA GLU A 471 -18.65 -8.53 -13.94
C GLU A 471 -18.79 -9.27 -12.61
N THR A 472 -18.28 -10.50 -12.55
CA THR A 472 -18.20 -11.33 -11.34
C THR A 472 -16.90 -12.12 -11.35
N VAL A 473 -16.40 -12.47 -10.16
CA VAL A 473 -15.20 -13.29 -9.96
C VAL A 473 -15.60 -14.42 -9.00
N PRO A 474 -15.34 -15.70 -9.33
CA PRO A 474 -15.72 -16.83 -8.49
C PRO A 474 -15.20 -16.74 -7.05
N GLY A 475 -16.02 -17.14 -6.06
CA GLY A 475 -15.64 -17.19 -4.65
C GLY A 475 -14.38 -18.03 -4.39
N ALA A 476 -14.15 -19.07 -5.20
CA ALA A 476 -12.95 -19.92 -5.14
C ALA A 476 -11.64 -19.16 -5.47
N ILE A 477 -11.71 -18.06 -6.22
CA ILE A 477 -10.57 -17.17 -6.48
C ILE A 477 -10.31 -16.29 -5.26
N TYR A 478 -11.34 -15.74 -4.61
CA TYR A 478 -11.15 -14.99 -3.36
C TYR A 478 -10.70 -15.88 -2.18
N ALA A 479 -10.97 -17.18 -2.24
CA ALA A 479 -10.56 -18.18 -1.26
C ALA A 479 -9.15 -18.79 -1.51
N LEU A 480 -8.33 -18.18 -2.37
CA LEU A 480 -6.96 -18.64 -2.58
C LEU A 480 -6.13 -18.54 -1.28
N PRO A 481 -5.32 -19.56 -0.92
CA PRO A 481 -4.48 -19.52 0.27
C PRO A 481 -3.25 -18.64 0.06
N THR A 482 -2.67 -18.14 1.16
CA THR A 482 -1.41 -17.37 1.13
C THR A 482 -0.20 -18.14 0.57
N SER A 483 -0.29 -19.47 0.50
CA SER A 483 0.70 -20.35 -0.17
C SER A 483 0.63 -20.32 -1.69
N CYS A 484 -0.38 -19.67 -2.29
CA CYS A 484 -0.38 -19.31 -3.70
C CYS A 484 0.48 -18.05 -3.92
N PRO A 485 1.42 -18.02 -4.89
CA PRO A 485 2.26 -16.84 -5.14
C PRO A 485 1.42 -15.62 -5.53
N VAL A 486 0.40 -15.83 -6.36
CA VAL A 486 -0.47 -14.77 -6.88
C VAL A 486 -1.59 -14.34 -5.90
N TYR A 487 -1.53 -14.76 -4.63
CA TYR A 487 -2.53 -14.50 -3.57
C TYR A 487 -3.03 -13.04 -3.51
N ALA A 488 -2.18 -12.06 -3.79
CA ALA A 488 -2.55 -10.64 -3.79
C ALA A 488 -3.75 -10.29 -4.70
N CYS A 489 -4.04 -11.07 -5.76
CA CYS A 489 -5.21 -10.81 -6.60
C CYS A 489 -6.55 -10.96 -5.85
N THR A 490 -6.57 -11.64 -4.70
CA THR A 490 -7.76 -11.73 -3.83
C THR A 490 -8.18 -10.38 -3.23
N TYR A 491 -7.29 -9.39 -3.25
CA TYR A 491 -7.51 -8.02 -2.77
C TYR A 491 -7.98 -7.07 -3.88
N VAL A 492 -8.51 -7.61 -4.98
CA VAL A 492 -9.10 -6.86 -6.09
C VAL A 492 -10.52 -7.37 -6.30
N TRP A 493 -11.52 -6.50 -6.19
CA TRP A 493 -12.94 -6.85 -6.21
C TRP A 493 -13.70 -6.11 -7.30
N VAL A 494 -14.77 -6.72 -7.81
CA VAL A 494 -15.79 -6.01 -8.59
C VAL A 494 -16.72 -5.28 -7.64
N PHE A 495 -16.99 -4.00 -7.92
CA PHE A 495 -17.88 -3.12 -7.14
C PHE A 495 -19.24 -2.91 -7.81
N GLY A 496 -19.31 -3.04 -9.13
CA GLY A 496 -20.54 -2.96 -9.90
C GLY A 496 -20.28 -3.04 -11.40
N ALA A 497 -21.31 -3.39 -12.17
CA ALA A 497 -21.27 -3.45 -13.62
C ALA A 497 -22.50 -2.75 -14.22
N THR A 498 -22.32 -2.16 -15.40
CA THR A 498 -23.37 -1.54 -16.23
C THR A 498 -23.23 -2.09 -17.66
N PRO A 499 -24.15 -1.82 -18.60
CA PRO A 499 -23.99 -2.21 -20.00
C PRO A 499 -22.68 -1.71 -20.65
N ASP A 500 -22.16 -0.57 -20.20
CA ASP A 500 -21.03 0.13 -20.82
C ASP A 500 -19.72 0.02 -20.01
N THR A 501 -19.81 -0.14 -18.68
CA THR A 501 -18.67 -0.05 -17.76
C THR A 501 -18.65 -1.16 -16.70
N VAL A 502 -17.48 -1.41 -16.12
CA VAL A 502 -17.32 -2.18 -14.88
C VAL A 502 -16.44 -1.40 -13.90
N THR A 503 -16.90 -1.29 -12.66
CA THR A 503 -16.18 -0.66 -11.55
C THR A 503 -15.50 -1.74 -10.71
N PHE A 504 -14.20 -1.57 -10.46
CA PHE A 504 -13.40 -2.40 -9.58
C PHE A 504 -12.85 -1.57 -8.42
N GLY A 505 -12.32 -2.24 -7.39
CA GLY A 505 -11.49 -1.60 -6.38
C GLY A 505 -10.56 -2.58 -5.69
N PHE A 506 -9.43 -2.08 -5.21
CA PHE A 506 -8.40 -2.85 -4.50
C PHE A 506 -7.97 -2.18 -3.20
N SER A 507 -7.43 -2.95 -2.25
CA SER A 507 -6.71 -2.42 -1.07
C SER A 507 -5.20 -2.68 -1.20
N PRO A 508 -4.35 -2.07 -0.36
CA PRO A 508 -2.91 -2.32 -0.34
C PRO A 508 -2.48 -3.80 -0.24
N GLY A 509 -3.36 -4.74 0.15
CA GLY A 509 -3.09 -6.18 0.02
C GLY A 509 -2.85 -6.65 -1.42
N TYR A 510 -3.38 -5.95 -2.43
CA TYR A 510 -3.03 -6.18 -3.84
C TYR A 510 -1.58 -5.78 -4.15
N LEU A 511 -1.03 -4.81 -3.41
CA LEU A 511 0.37 -4.36 -3.49
C LEU A 511 1.31 -5.15 -2.55
N GLY A 512 0.76 -6.07 -1.75
CA GLY A 512 1.50 -6.90 -0.81
C GLY A 512 1.51 -6.42 0.64
N THR A 513 0.74 -5.38 1.01
CA THR A 513 0.55 -4.96 2.41
C THR A 513 -0.47 -5.86 3.09
N TYR A 514 -0.02 -6.68 4.04
CA TYR A 514 -0.90 -7.49 4.89
C TYR A 514 -0.80 -7.06 6.35
N LEU A 515 -1.62 -7.63 7.23
CA LEU A 515 -1.64 -7.27 8.65
C LEU A 515 -1.24 -8.45 9.53
N MET A 516 -0.42 -8.18 10.55
CA MET A 516 -0.03 -9.12 11.59
C MET A 516 -0.21 -8.47 12.96
N ASP A 517 -1.21 -8.93 13.71
CA ASP A 517 -1.51 -8.57 15.11
C ASP A 517 -1.52 -7.05 15.39
N GLY A 518 -2.02 -6.27 14.42
CA GLY A 518 -2.13 -4.81 14.49
C GLY A 518 -0.95 -4.03 13.89
N THR A 519 -0.05 -4.69 13.14
CA THR A 519 1.07 -4.07 12.42
C THR A 519 1.04 -4.42 10.92
N PRO A 520 1.57 -3.57 10.02
CA PRO A 520 1.67 -3.87 8.60
C PRO A 520 2.87 -4.79 8.33
N VAL A 521 2.72 -5.75 7.42
CA VAL A 521 3.80 -6.64 6.99
C VAL A 521 3.83 -6.77 5.47
N TYR A 522 5.04 -6.80 4.90
CA TYR A 522 5.23 -6.95 3.45
C TYR A 522 5.22 -8.42 3.06
N GLY A 523 4.31 -8.78 2.16
CA GLY A 523 4.19 -10.14 1.66
C GLY A 523 3.69 -11.15 2.71
N THR A 524 3.43 -12.37 2.26
CA THR A 524 2.86 -13.43 3.10
C THR A 524 3.86 -14.05 4.08
N GLY A 525 5.15 -13.80 3.92
CA GLY A 525 6.23 -14.45 4.68
C GLY A 525 6.58 -15.86 4.20
N ARG A 526 5.92 -16.36 3.15
CA ARG A 526 6.13 -17.70 2.59
C ARG A 526 7.16 -17.71 1.46
N VAL A 527 7.78 -18.87 1.27
CA VAL A 527 8.62 -19.17 0.10
C VAL A 527 7.77 -19.83 -0.99
N TYR A 528 7.79 -19.30 -2.21
CA TYR A 528 7.01 -19.82 -3.33
C TYR A 528 7.86 -20.65 -4.28
N SER A 529 7.87 -21.97 -4.09
CA SER A 529 8.66 -22.88 -4.93
C SER A 529 8.27 -22.80 -6.41
N ALA A 530 9.22 -22.36 -7.24
CA ALA A 530 9.12 -22.33 -8.69
C ALA A 530 8.71 -23.69 -9.30
N PRO A 531 7.56 -23.82 -10.00
CA PRO A 531 7.11 -25.11 -10.52
C PRO A 531 8.13 -25.79 -11.45
N ALA A 532 8.22 -27.12 -11.37
CA ALA A 532 9.10 -27.92 -12.22
C ALA A 532 8.71 -27.79 -13.71
N GLY A 533 9.70 -27.73 -14.60
CA GLY A 533 9.48 -27.59 -16.06
C GLY A 533 8.91 -26.26 -16.53
N SER A 534 8.49 -25.36 -15.64
CA SER A 534 7.96 -24.05 -16.03
C SER A 534 9.05 -23.10 -16.54
N ALA A 535 8.72 -22.30 -17.55
CA ALA A 535 9.52 -21.17 -18.03
C ALA A 535 9.45 -20.01 -17.00
N TYR A 536 10.11 -20.23 -15.87
CA TYR A 536 9.93 -19.42 -14.67
C TYR A 536 10.64 -18.05 -14.75
N ARG A 537 9.95 -17.02 -14.26
CA ARG A 537 10.52 -15.73 -13.86
C ARG A 537 10.35 -15.57 -12.35
N ALA A 538 11.27 -14.88 -11.68
CA ALA A 538 11.21 -14.61 -10.24
C ALA A 538 9.86 -14.06 -9.77
N TYR A 539 9.40 -14.53 -8.61
CA TYR A 539 8.19 -14.05 -7.92
C TYR A 539 8.54 -13.16 -6.74
N PRO A 540 7.56 -12.43 -6.16
CA PRO A 540 7.75 -11.70 -4.92
C PRO A 540 8.23 -12.60 -3.80
N THR A 541 9.36 -12.23 -3.23
CA THR A 541 9.85 -12.74 -1.96
C THR A 541 9.56 -11.69 -0.88
N THR A 542 9.13 -12.13 0.31
CA THR A 542 9.00 -11.22 1.48
C THR A 542 10.36 -10.67 1.91
N TYR A 543 11.45 -11.40 1.68
CA TYR A 543 12.82 -11.02 2.03
C TYR A 543 13.70 -11.05 0.78
N GLY A 544 14.79 -10.27 0.76
CA GLY A 544 15.65 -10.08 -0.41
C GLY A 544 15.73 -8.63 -0.91
N SER A 545 14.90 -7.75 -0.35
CA SER A 545 14.85 -6.31 -0.59
C SER A 545 14.58 -5.59 0.74
N ASP A 546 15.19 -4.42 0.95
CA ASP A 546 15.07 -3.63 2.19
C ASP A 546 13.74 -2.87 2.27
N ALA A 547 12.61 -3.58 2.14
CA ALA A 547 11.27 -3.00 2.07
C ALA A 547 10.82 -2.45 3.43
N THR A 548 10.64 -1.13 3.50
CA THR A 548 10.16 -0.36 4.66
C THR A 548 8.69 0.02 4.49
N TYR A 549 7.94 0.15 5.59
CA TYR A 549 6.57 0.63 5.54
C TYR A 549 6.55 2.16 5.36
N ASP A 550 5.76 2.64 4.39
CA ASP A 550 5.50 4.05 4.15
C ASP A 550 4.05 4.41 4.56
N ALA A 551 3.95 5.27 5.57
CA ALA A 551 2.67 5.80 6.06
C ALA A 551 1.96 6.69 5.03
N GLN A 552 2.68 7.36 4.12
CA GLN A 552 2.08 8.25 3.13
C GLN A 552 1.27 7.51 2.07
N THR A 553 1.60 6.25 1.79
CA THR A 553 0.92 5.46 0.73
C THR A 553 0.21 4.21 1.22
N GLY A 554 0.32 3.86 2.50
CA GLY A 554 -0.31 2.67 3.08
C GLY A 554 0.32 1.35 2.61
N THR A 555 1.57 1.40 2.12
CA THR A 555 2.24 0.23 1.57
C THR A 555 3.74 0.22 1.86
N PHE A 556 4.46 -0.69 1.20
CA PHE A 556 5.90 -0.83 1.38
C PHE A 556 6.65 -0.27 0.17
N SER A 557 7.76 0.38 0.45
CA SER A 557 8.65 1.04 -0.50
C SER A 557 10.11 0.70 -0.18
N PRO A 558 11.08 1.07 -1.04
CA PRO A 558 12.46 1.25 -0.60
C PRO A 558 12.55 2.30 0.52
N PRO A 559 13.60 2.29 1.37
CA PRO A 559 13.80 3.31 2.39
C PRO A 559 13.96 4.68 1.73
N ASP A 560 13.46 5.74 2.35
CA ASP A 560 13.29 7.04 1.68
C ASP A 560 13.92 8.25 2.40
N ASP A 561 14.60 8.03 3.54
CA ASP A 561 15.22 9.11 4.34
C ASP A 561 16.52 9.64 3.70
N PRO A 562 16.54 10.90 3.21
CA PRO A 562 17.71 11.42 2.50
C PRO A 562 18.70 12.17 3.41
N ASN A 563 18.47 12.22 4.73
CA ASN A 563 19.16 13.15 5.64
C ASN A 563 19.92 12.48 6.80
N ASP A 564 19.62 11.22 7.17
CA ASP A 564 20.01 10.63 8.46
C ASP A 564 21.40 9.92 8.50
N ASP A 565 22.42 10.49 7.84
CA ASP A 565 23.82 9.98 7.78
C ASP A 565 23.98 8.47 7.46
N TYR A 566 22.95 7.89 6.82
CA TYR A 566 22.76 6.45 6.66
C TYR A 566 23.76 5.83 5.66
N ALA A 567 24.13 4.58 5.91
CA ALA A 567 25.14 3.89 5.10
C ALA A 567 24.55 3.39 3.76
N PHE A 568 24.48 4.29 2.77
CA PHE A 568 23.91 4.02 1.45
C PHE A 568 24.89 3.30 0.51
N TYR A 569 24.59 2.05 0.18
CA TYR A 569 25.43 1.14 -0.63
C TYR A 569 24.98 0.98 -2.09
N GLY A 570 23.83 1.55 -2.46
CA GLY A 570 23.14 1.21 -3.71
C GLY A 570 22.39 -0.13 -3.62
N SER A 571 21.93 -0.64 -4.76
CA SER A 571 21.44 -2.01 -4.91
C SER A 571 21.87 -2.59 -6.25
N ALA A 572 21.59 -3.86 -6.47
CA ALA A 572 21.61 -4.43 -7.81
C ALA A 572 20.54 -3.80 -8.70
N ASP A 573 20.94 -3.40 -9.91
CA ASP A 573 20.05 -3.06 -11.02
C ASP A 573 19.16 -4.28 -11.34
N VAL A 574 17.92 -4.05 -11.77
CA VAL A 574 16.99 -5.11 -12.22
C VAL A 574 17.02 -5.23 -13.73
N ASN A 575 16.73 -6.43 -14.19
CA ASN A 575 16.60 -6.75 -15.59
C ASN A 575 15.45 -5.95 -16.23
N PRO A 576 15.69 -5.20 -17.33
CA PRO A 576 14.68 -4.37 -17.99
C PRO A 576 13.33 -5.06 -18.30
N MET A 577 13.30 -6.39 -18.45
CA MET A 577 12.06 -7.14 -18.66
C MET A 577 11.00 -6.92 -17.55
N TYR A 578 11.43 -6.69 -16.31
CA TYR A 578 10.53 -6.43 -15.19
C TYR A 578 9.96 -5.01 -15.18
N LEU A 579 10.55 -4.11 -15.99
CA LEU A 579 10.13 -2.73 -16.14
C LEU A 579 9.18 -2.53 -17.34
N THR A 580 9.35 -3.31 -18.41
CA THR A 580 8.49 -3.31 -19.61
C THR A 580 7.12 -3.98 -19.40
N GLY A 581 6.93 -4.69 -18.27
CA GLY A 581 5.74 -5.48 -17.95
C GLY A 581 5.79 -6.93 -18.47
N ASP A 582 6.95 -7.38 -18.95
CA ASP A 582 7.14 -8.76 -19.40
C ASP A 582 7.48 -9.70 -18.25
N GLY A 583 8.22 -9.23 -17.25
CA GLY A 583 8.41 -9.89 -15.96
C GLY A 583 7.21 -9.70 -15.05
N TRP A 584 6.82 -10.75 -14.31
CA TRP A 584 5.93 -10.54 -13.16
C TRP A 584 6.77 -9.97 -12.02
N GLY A 585 6.81 -8.63 -11.90
CA GLY A 585 7.51 -7.99 -10.79
C GLY A 585 6.87 -8.31 -9.43
N GLY A 586 5.55 -8.59 -9.39
CA GLY A 586 4.90 -8.97 -8.15
C GLY A 586 3.47 -8.51 -7.86
N TRP A 587 3.21 -8.38 -6.56
CA TRP A 587 1.94 -7.93 -6.01
C TRP A 587 1.65 -6.51 -6.52
N GLY A 588 0.64 -6.39 -7.38
CA GLY A 588 0.32 -5.15 -8.11
C GLY A 588 1.07 -5.02 -9.44
N TRP A 589 0.39 -4.42 -10.43
CA TRP A 589 0.96 -4.22 -11.76
C TRP A 589 2.26 -3.41 -11.75
N CYS A 590 2.31 -2.33 -10.95
CA CYS A 590 3.54 -1.57 -10.77
C CYS A 590 4.35 -2.16 -9.62
N SER A 591 4.98 -3.30 -9.91
CA SER A 591 5.88 -3.96 -8.99
C SER A 591 7.34 -3.52 -9.19
N GLY A 592 7.61 -2.70 -10.21
CA GLY A 592 8.80 -1.83 -10.35
C GLY A 592 8.88 -0.72 -9.29
N TRP A 593 8.51 -1.08 -8.06
CA TRP A 593 8.60 -0.36 -6.78
C TRP A 593 9.36 -1.24 -5.78
N ASN A 594 8.86 -2.46 -5.56
CA ASN A 594 9.48 -3.48 -4.72
C ASN A 594 10.71 -4.08 -5.41
N VAL A 595 10.60 -4.36 -6.72
CA VAL A 595 11.75 -4.49 -7.63
C VAL A 595 12.04 -3.15 -8.32
N GLY A 596 11.80 -2.02 -7.62
CA GLY A 596 11.82 -0.63 -8.15
C GLY A 596 13.07 0.19 -7.85
N TRP A 597 13.86 -0.24 -6.88
CA TRP A 597 15.33 -0.19 -6.98
C TRP A 597 15.83 -0.51 -8.40
N GLY A 598 15.08 -1.42 -9.05
CA GLY A 598 15.34 -1.96 -10.34
C GLY A 598 15.19 -1.08 -11.57
N TYR A 599 14.69 0.16 -11.48
CA TYR A 599 14.52 1.00 -12.68
C TYR A 599 15.84 1.38 -13.38
N GLY A 600 17.00 0.91 -12.90
CA GLY A 600 18.34 1.34 -13.32
C GLY A 600 18.63 2.79 -12.91
N MET A 601 17.79 3.32 -12.02
CA MET A 601 17.69 4.72 -11.68
C MET A 601 18.08 4.88 -10.21
N ASN A 602 19.30 5.36 -9.99
CA ASN A 602 19.79 5.86 -8.70
C ASN A 602 19.07 7.15 -8.26
N ASN A 603 17.81 7.33 -8.67
CA ASN A 603 17.00 8.51 -8.48
C ASN A 603 16.41 8.52 -7.06
N TRP A 604 17.25 8.29 -6.04
CA TRP A 604 16.93 8.43 -4.61
C TRP A 604 16.14 9.72 -4.32
N TRP A 605 16.51 10.75 -5.06
CA TRP A 605 15.99 12.09 -5.07
C TRP A 605 14.52 12.22 -5.54
N GLY A 606 14.01 11.22 -6.28
CA GLY A 606 12.65 11.19 -6.82
C GLY A 606 11.62 10.58 -5.86
N TRP A 607 12.04 9.72 -4.92
CA TRP A 607 11.11 9.09 -3.97
C TRP A 607 10.52 10.10 -2.97
N ASN A 608 11.21 11.22 -2.72
CA ASN A 608 10.69 12.32 -1.88
C ASN A 608 9.46 13.06 -2.48
N HIS A 609 9.11 12.84 -3.76
CA HIS A 609 7.90 13.38 -4.39
C HIS A 609 6.67 12.46 -4.28
N TRP A 610 6.78 11.38 -3.52
CA TRP A 610 5.81 10.27 -3.55
C TRP A 610 4.39 10.65 -3.16
N GLY A 611 4.19 11.52 -2.18
CA GLY A 611 2.85 11.97 -1.80
C GLY A 611 2.09 12.63 -2.94
N TRP A 612 2.73 13.51 -3.73
CA TRP A 612 2.07 14.08 -4.90
C TRP A 612 1.83 13.02 -5.98
N TRP A 613 2.83 12.16 -6.24
CA TRP A 613 2.68 11.17 -7.30
C TRP A 613 1.64 10.12 -6.97
N MET A 614 1.70 9.38 -5.85
CA MET A 614 0.71 8.33 -5.50
C MET A 614 -0.72 8.86 -5.26
N ASN A 615 -0.89 10.14 -4.92
CA ASN A 615 -2.23 10.75 -4.84
C ASN A 615 -2.89 10.93 -6.23
N GLN A 616 -2.10 10.99 -7.31
CA GLN A 616 -2.59 11.04 -8.70
C GLN A 616 -2.37 9.72 -9.47
N TRP A 617 -1.31 8.99 -9.09
CA TRP A 617 -0.82 7.80 -9.73
C TRP A 617 -1.45 6.58 -9.06
N HIS A 618 -2.35 5.96 -9.79
CA HIS A 618 -2.89 4.66 -9.47
C HIS A 618 -2.24 3.62 -10.41
N PRO A 619 -2.35 2.29 -10.15
CA PRO A 619 -1.93 1.26 -11.11
C PRO A 619 -2.66 1.32 -12.47
N TYR A 620 -3.60 2.25 -12.62
CA TYR A 620 -4.36 2.62 -13.81
C TYR A 620 -3.70 3.73 -14.65
N TYR A 621 -2.89 4.62 -14.05
CA TYR A 621 -2.55 5.96 -14.56
C TYR A 621 -1.95 5.99 -15.98
N ASN A 622 -1.06 5.04 -16.31
CA ASN A 622 -0.48 4.91 -17.67
C ASN A 622 -1.18 3.88 -18.56
N ARG A 623 -2.21 3.17 -18.05
CA ARG A 623 -2.77 1.98 -18.69
C ARG A 623 -4.22 2.15 -19.14
N TRP A 624 -5.02 2.76 -18.28
CA TRP A 624 -6.42 3.05 -18.52
C TRP A 624 -6.64 4.54 -18.83
N ALA A 625 -5.58 5.34 -18.97
CA ALA A 625 -5.60 6.75 -19.39
C ALA A 625 -6.62 7.02 -20.53
N GLU A 626 -6.62 6.17 -21.55
CA GLU A 626 -7.51 6.27 -22.72
C GLU A 626 -8.91 5.68 -22.47
N ASN A 627 -9.05 4.74 -21.52
CA ASN A 627 -10.23 3.91 -21.25
C ASN A 627 -11.00 4.27 -19.95
N HIS A 628 -10.60 5.31 -19.23
CA HIS A 628 -11.36 5.86 -18.10
C HIS A 628 -12.75 6.35 -18.53
N SER A 629 -13.71 6.35 -17.60
CA SER A 629 -14.94 7.13 -17.77
C SER A 629 -14.64 8.63 -17.78
N ASP A 630 -15.44 9.42 -18.50
CA ASP A 630 -15.10 10.84 -18.76
C ASP A 630 -15.05 11.72 -17.50
N TRP A 631 -15.70 11.29 -16.41
CA TRP A 631 -15.54 11.92 -15.09
C TRP A 631 -14.12 11.75 -14.51
N GLN A 632 -13.49 10.58 -14.68
CA GLN A 632 -12.11 10.36 -14.24
C GLN A 632 -11.07 11.05 -15.14
N LYS A 633 -11.47 11.53 -16.34
CA LYS A 633 -10.63 12.37 -17.21
C LYS A 633 -10.66 13.86 -16.84
N GLN A 634 -11.54 14.28 -15.93
CA GLN A 634 -11.73 15.69 -15.54
C GLN A 634 -10.92 16.10 -14.29
N GLY A 635 -10.01 15.24 -13.81
CA GLY A 635 -9.25 15.45 -12.57
C GLY A 635 -7.83 14.87 -12.58
N LEU A 636 -7.18 14.84 -13.74
CA LEU A 636 -5.75 14.49 -13.92
C LEU A 636 -4.98 15.74 -14.40
#